data_AF-A0A1E1KAU7-F1
#
_entry.id   AF-A0A1E1KAU7-F1
#
_cell.length_a   1.000
_cell.length_b   1.000
_cell.length_c   1.000
_cell.angle_alpha   90.00
_cell.angle_beta   90.00
_cell.angle_gamma   90.00
#
_symmetry.space_group_name_H-M   'P 1'
#
loop_
_entity.id
_entity.type
_entity.pdbx_description
1 polymer ?
#
loop_
_entity_poly.entity_id
_entity_poly.type
_entity_poly.pdbx_seq_one_letter_code
_entity_poly.pdbx_strand_id
1 'polypeptide(L)'
;MATKLDSLPSEIILQIASLLEAPDIVTLQHVNKRFLSLGRDDTSWREQCFQSSSFLSNLRRRRQLLSSDNEQDPQFRDLARALAAGNGLGDSRLAQPRDEAGDLKAQSNERIRILANWDPSYLTENVKWYDEYIARNAPISTSWLQQPRNRDSNDHEYLEVRGMGIYTSTGEDAATMVVGPLDDGSVCLWSLTGAPGQKGRIIARSKSGLISLDPAPLNAEGRRPKMINTGVTECVSIDSARKRAYFAVQSGLVEVDLETLSVISHERFPFAITALSEAKHPVPLTVGTNLSLHLHDSRARRLSRPSEIGTELIDSYDTEFGSLASQKSHSLDFRALLDPEPSPSFTHLHHPGPLSILHLPNSGSEWDGNGGIYVAGRFPSILNYDRRYFPRLRGTIHSGARLCSMASLPYSFASVEKDLARRGELSIEQVWEFKNRPGRTLMAVGEYNSKGSLEMYGLSPSPSHSTISSDTSYIQNSVMKNRQTSSSSKLLSVSNHGTRIVVSDGGGNLKWLERDGFTETRRWNIAHGSIEAPRGIFGTLGDSYMDSGSGDIVLKLANTRNGPDKNVNEDDLVLWTGEKIGLLSFSSKPGFSADSFEARGGQTPEELRREMQEQTYSETMGRALEANANEVRWLRGLGLRPS
;
A
#
# COMPACT_ATOMS: atom_id res chain seq x y z
N MET A 1 14.41 -56.25 -5.61
CA MET A 1 14.63 -55.27 -4.53
C MET A 1 14.13 -53.92 -5.03
N ALA A 2 13.01 -53.42 -4.52
CA ALA A 2 12.58 -52.06 -4.84
C ALA A 2 13.52 -51.10 -4.11
N THR A 3 14.36 -50.38 -4.85
CA THR A 3 15.16 -49.27 -4.32
C THR A 3 14.19 -48.26 -3.73
N LYS A 4 14.20 -48.07 -2.41
CA LYS A 4 13.36 -47.08 -1.75
C LYS A 4 13.74 -45.71 -2.30
N LEU A 5 12.76 -44.93 -2.76
CA LEU A 5 12.98 -43.57 -3.29
C LEU A 5 13.78 -42.70 -2.29
N ASP A 6 13.57 -42.94 -0.99
CA ASP A 6 14.27 -42.32 0.14
C ASP A 6 15.79 -42.57 0.16
N SER A 7 16.31 -43.59 -0.54
CA SER A 7 17.75 -43.86 -0.60
C SER A 7 18.46 -43.15 -1.77
N LEU A 8 17.73 -42.43 -2.61
CA LEU A 8 18.33 -41.67 -3.71
C LEU A 8 19.13 -40.46 -3.17
N PRO A 9 20.20 -40.06 -3.87
CA PRO A 9 20.88 -38.79 -3.64
C PRO A 9 19.92 -37.60 -3.76
N SER A 10 20.19 -36.54 -3.00
CA SER A 10 19.31 -35.36 -2.95
C SER A 10 19.22 -34.66 -4.30
N GLU A 11 20.29 -34.71 -5.10
CA GLU A 11 20.39 -34.12 -6.43
C GLU A 11 19.41 -34.79 -7.41
N ILE A 12 19.27 -36.11 -7.34
CA ILE A 12 18.34 -36.86 -8.19
C ILE A 12 16.90 -36.52 -7.81
N ILE A 13 16.62 -36.42 -6.51
CA ILE A 13 15.29 -36.05 -6.00
C ILE A 13 14.93 -34.62 -6.45
N LEU A 14 15.86 -33.68 -6.41
CA LEU A 14 15.66 -32.31 -6.91
C LEU A 14 15.44 -32.29 -8.43
N GLN A 15 16.17 -33.08 -9.21
CA GLN A 15 15.93 -33.20 -10.64
C GLN A 15 14.54 -33.79 -10.94
N ILE A 16 14.10 -34.80 -10.19
CA ILE A 16 12.75 -35.35 -10.31
C ILE A 16 11.72 -34.26 -9.97
N ALA A 17 11.93 -33.53 -8.86
CA ALA A 17 11.04 -32.45 -8.44
C ALA A 17 10.95 -31.32 -9.49
N SER A 18 12.05 -31.02 -10.20
CA SER A 18 12.05 -30.00 -11.26
C SER A 18 11.18 -30.35 -12.48
N LEU A 19 10.85 -31.64 -12.66
CA LEU A 19 10.00 -32.13 -13.74
C LEU A 19 8.52 -32.24 -13.34
N LEU A 20 8.22 -32.07 -12.05
CA LEU A 20 6.87 -32.21 -11.50
C LEU A 20 6.14 -30.86 -11.46
N GLU A 21 4.81 -30.91 -11.53
CA GLU A 21 3.98 -29.74 -11.32
C GLU A 21 3.87 -29.41 -9.83
N ALA A 22 3.49 -28.17 -9.51
CA ALA A 22 3.31 -27.71 -8.13
C ALA A 22 2.46 -28.64 -7.23
N PRO A 23 1.28 -29.16 -7.64
CA PRO A 23 0.51 -30.08 -6.79
C PRO A 23 1.27 -31.38 -6.49
N ASP A 24 2.01 -31.92 -7.47
CA ASP A 24 2.78 -33.14 -7.32
C ASP A 24 3.97 -32.95 -6.38
N ILE A 25 4.65 -31.80 -6.47
CA ILE A 25 5.71 -31.42 -5.52
C ILE A 25 5.14 -31.35 -4.10
N VAL A 26 3.95 -30.75 -3.92
CA VAL A 26 3.30 -30.66 -2.62
C VAL A 26 2.92 -32.04 -2.09
N THR A 27 2.41 -32.96 -2.91
CA THR A 27 2.12 -34.33 -2.45
C THR A 27 3.40 -35.07 -2.01
N LEU A 28 4.51 -34.90 -2.72
CA LEU A 28 5.81 -35.44 -2.31
C LEU A 28 6.27 -34.92 -0.95
N GLN A 29 6.02 -33.64 -0.63
CA GLN A 29 6.37 -33.05 0.66
C GLN A 29 5.68 -33.76 1.84
N HIS A 30 4.52 -34.38 1.63
CA HIS A 30 3.77 -35.08 2.68
C HIS A 30 4.32 -36.49 2.98
N VAL A 31 5.20 -37.03 2.13
CA VAL A 31 5.67 -38.42 2.23
C VAL A 31 6.71 -38.59 3.35
N ASN A 32 7.71 -37.70 3.43
CA ASN A 32 8.79 -37.76 4.44
C ASN A 32 9.36 -36.35 4.70
N LYS A 33 9.87 -36.10 5.91
CA LYS A 33 10.61 -34.87 6.29
C LYS A 33 11.75 -34.53 5.32
N ARG A 34 12.43 -35.52 4.75
CA ARG A 34 13.49 -35.28 3.74
C ARG A 34 12.92 -34.74 2.43
N PHE A 35 11.79 -35.27 1.97
CA PHE A 35 11.11 -34.74 0.78
C PHE A 35 10.44 -33.41 1.07
N LEU A 36 10.00 -33.15 2.30
CA LEU A 36 9.53 -31.83 2.72
C LEU A 36 10.64 -30.78 2.59
N SER A 37 11.84 -31.05 3.08
CA SER A 37 12.96 -30.10 2.98
C SER A 37 13.43 -29.90 1.55
N LEU A 38 13.56 -30.97 0.76
CA LEU A 38 14.00 -30.89 -0.64
C LEU A 38 12.92 -30.29 -1.55
N GLY A 39 11.66 -30.65 -1.32
CA GLY A 39 10.51 -30.15 -2.05
C GLY A 39 10.16 -28.70 -1.72
N ARG A 40 10.80 -28.08 -0.71
CA ARG A 40 10.70 -26.65 -0.39
C ARG A 40 11.95 -25.87 -0.79
N ASP A 41 12.75 -26.41 -1.71
CA ASP A 41 13.91 -25.70 -2.25
C ASP A 41 13.49 -24.42 -3.00
N ASP A 42 14.14 -23.31 -2.64
CA ASP A 42 13.82 -21.99 -3.16
C ASP A 42 14.09 -21.85 -4.66
N THR A 43 15.10 -22.55 -5.19
CA THR A 43 15.44 -22.45 -6.61
C THR A 43 14.34 -23.07 -7.48
N SER A 44 13.78 -24.20 -7.03
CA SER A 44 12.69 -24.90 -7.69
C SER A 44 11.40 -24.09 -7.69
N TRP A 45 11.00 -23.54 -6.53
CA TRP A 45 9.79 -22.72 -6.42
C TRP A 45 9.90 -21.37 -7.13
N ARG A 46 11.10 -20.76 -7.15
CA ARG A 46 11.38 -19.56 -7.95
C ARG A 46 11.13 -19.82 -9.44
N GLU A 47 11.57 -20.97 -9.93
CA GLU A 47 11.34 -21.36 -11.32
C GLU A 47 9.85 -21.58 -11.61
N GLN A 48 9.10 -22.24 -10.71
CA GLN A 48 7.66 -22.39 -10.83
C GLN A 48 6.94 -21.04 -10.88
N CYS A 49 7.30 -20.09 -10.00
CA CYS A 49 6.77 -18.72 -10.03
C CYS A 49 7.10 -17.99 -11.34
N PHE A 50 8.30 -18.19 -11.90
CA PHE A 50 8.69 -17.62 -13.17
C PHE A 50 7.87 -18.19 -14.34
N GLN A 51 7.67 -19.51 -14.36
CA GLN A 51 6.93 -20.19 -15.41
C GLN A 51 5.46 -19.73 -15.45
N SER A 52 4.84 -19.52 -14.29
CA SER A 52 3.47 -19.02 -14.16
C SER A 52 3.34 -17.49 -14.26
N SER A 53 4.45 -16.76 -14.44
CA SER A 53 4.45 -15.29 -14.40
C SER A 53 3.78 -14.65 -15.63
N SER A 54 3.10 -13.52 -15.40
CA SER A 54 2.58 -12.67 -16.48
C SER A 54 3.70 -12.03 -17.30
N PHE A 55 4.89 -11.84 -16.71
CA PHE A 55 6.08 -11.39 -17.42
C PHE A 55 6.44 -12.34 -18.57
N LEU A 56 6.58 -13.64 -18.29
CA LEU A 56 6.99 -14.62 -19.28
C LEU A 56 5.93 -14.80 -20.37
N SER A 57 4.65 -14.85 -20.00
CA SER A 57 3.56 -14.95 -20.98
C SER A 57 3.48 -13.72 -21.90
N ASN A 58 3.65 -12.51 -21.36
CA ASN A 58 3.71 -11.28 -22.14
C ASN A 58 4.95 -11.19 -23.03
N LEU A 59 6.10 -11.69 -22.56
CA LEU A 59 7.33 -11.76 -23.35
C LEU A 59 7.16 -12.75 -24.52
N ARG A 60 6.61 -13.95 -24.28
CA ARG A 60 6.30 -14.92 -25.33
C ARG A 60 5.32 -14.35 -26.35
N ARG A 61 4.24 -13.70 -25.89
CA ARG A 61 3.25 -13.04 -26.76
C ARG A 61 3.90 -11.98 -27.65
N ARG A 62 4.76 -11.12 -27.08
CA ARG A 62 5.49 -10.10 -27.87
C ARG A 62 6.41 -10.73 -28.91
N ARG A 63 7.14 -11.79 -28.56
CA ARG A 63 7.99 -12.51 -29.53
C ARG A 63 7.18 -13.14 -30.65
N GLN A 64 6.07 -13.79 -30.33
CA GLN A 64 5.15 -14.37 -31.32
C GLN A 64 4.63 -13.31 -32.31
N LEU A 65 4.26 -12.13 -31.82
CA LEU A 65 3.82 -11.01 -32.67
C LEU A 65 4.93 -10.48 -33.59
N LEU A 66 6.20 -10.56 -33.17
CA LEU A 66 7.34 -10.12 -33.97
C LEU A 66 7.78 -11.19 -35.00
N SER A 67 7.61 -12.47 -34.66
CA SER A 67 7.99 -13.62 -35.48
C SER A 67 6.89 -14.09 -36.44
N SER A 68 5.61 -13.74 -36.21
CA SER A 68 4.51 -14.16 -37.08
C SER A 68 4.60 -13.44 -38.44
N ASP A 69 4.84 -14.21 -39.51
CA ASP A 69 4.75 -13.75 -40.91
C ASP A 69 3.30 -13.77 -41.43
N ASN A 70 2.33 -13.39 -40.59
CA ASN A 70 0.95 -13.25 -41.05
C ASN A 70 0.86 -12.04 -42.00
N GLU A 71 0.67 -12.31 -43.30
CA GLU A 71 0.53 -11.30 -44.36
C GLU A 71 -0.70 -10.37 -44.21
N GLN A 72 -1.60 -10.68 -43.28
CA GLN A 72 -2.91 -10.02 -43.18
C GLN A 72 -2.89 -8.62 -42.53
N ASP A 73 -1.83 -8.23 -41.79
CA ASP A 73 -1.75 -6.89 -41.17
C ASP A 73 -0.31 -6.37 -41.02
N PRO A 74 0.34 -5.91 -42.11
CA PRO A 74 1.70 -5.34 -42.06
C PRO A 74 1.79 -4.09 -41.17
N GLN A 75 0.73 -3.29 -41.08
CA GLN A 75 0.68 -2.08 -40.25
C GLN A 75 0.76 -2.39 -38.75
N PHE A 76 0.11 -3.48 -38.31
CA PHE A 76 0.14 -3.90 -36.90
C PHE A 76 1.52 -4.46 -36.52
N ARG A 77 2.19 -5.16 -37.45
CA ARG A 77 3.57 -5.63 -37.30
C ARG A 77 4.55 -4.47 -37.19
N ASP A 78 4.44 -3.47 -38.06
CA ASP A 78 5.32 -2.29 -38.03
C ASP A 78 5.09 -1.45 -36.78
N LEU A 79 3.85 -1.31 -36.32
CA LEU A 79 3.54 -0.70 -35.02
C LEU A 79 4.14 -1.50 -33.86
N ALA A 80 3.98 -2.84 -33.85
CA ALA A 80 4.55 -3.70 -32.82
C ALA A 80 6.09 -3.65 -32.81
N ARG A 81 6.73 -3.57 -33.97
CA ARG A 81 8.17 -3.41 -34.13
C ARG A 81 8.63 -2.02 -33.67
N ALA A 82 7.90 -0.96 -34.02
CA ALA A 82 8.18 0.40 -33.56
C ALA A 82 8.03 0.53 -32.03
N LEU A 83 7.01 -0.12 -31.44
CA LEU A 83 6.81 -0.18 -29.99
C LEU A 83 7.88 -1.02 -29.29
N ALA A 84 8.32 -2.14 -29.90
CA ALA A 84 9.41 -2.98 -29.38
C ALA A 84 10.77 -2.27 -29.46
N ALA A 85 11.02 -1.50 -30.50
CA ALA A 85 12.24 -0.72 -30.72
C ALA A 85 12.27 0.63 -29.96
N GLY A 86 11.34 0.85 -29.02
CA GLY A 86 11.08 2.17 -28.42
C GLY A 86 12.32 3.02 -28.11
N ASN A 87 12.26 4.29 -28.52
CA ASN A 87 13.25 5.37 -28.36
C ASN A 87 14.59 5.25 -29.11
N GLY A 88 14.64 4.56 -30.26
CA GLY A 88 15.68 4.80 -31.28
C GLY A 88 17.12 4.49 -30.84
N LEU A 89 17.31 3.76 -29.74
CA LEU A 89 18.60 3.33 -29.23
C LEU A 89 18.79 1.84 -29.50
N GLY A 90 19.16 1.53 -30.73
CA GLY A 90 19.73 0.25 -31.14
C GLY A 90 18.74 -0.87 -31.49
N ASP A 91 19.28 -1.91 -32.11
CA ASP A 91 18.57 -3.16 -32.44
C ASP A 91 18.02 -3.81 -31.17
N SER A 92 16.69 -3.80 -31.01
CA SER A 92 16.03 -4.56 -29.96
C SER A 92 16.31 -6.05 -30.19
N ARG A 93 16.81 -6.74 -29.15
CA ARG A 93 17.04 -8.20 -29.17
C ARG A 93 15.75 -8.99 -29.36
N LEU A 94 14.59 -8.35 -29.24
CA LEU A 94 13.28 -8.92 -29.54
C LEU A 94 13.01 -9.03 -31.05
N ALA A 95 13.66 -8.20 -31.87
CA ALA A 95 13.40 -8.06 -33.30
C ALA A 95 14.32 -8.93 -34.19
N GLN A 96 15.40 -9.50 -33.65
CA GLN A 96 16.28 -10.40 -34.40
C GLN A 96 15.73 -11.83 -34.34
N PRO A 97 15.18 -12.39 -35.45
CA PRO A 97 15.00 -13.82 -35.56
C PRO A 97 16.39 -14.45 -35.55
N ARG A 98 16.76 -15.09 -34.45
CA ARG A 98 18.02 -15.82 -34.37
C ARG A 98 17.81 -17.22 -34.93
N ASP A 99 18.55 -17.55 -35.98
CA ASP A 99 18.82 -18.91 -36.45
C ASP A 99 19.61 -19.77 -35.43
N GLU A 100 19.58 -19.42 -34.14
CA GLU A 100 20.35 -20.07 -33.06
C GLU A 100 19.69 -21.35 -32.52
N ALA A 101 18.79 -21.95 -33.32
CA ALA A 101 17.97 -23.09 -32.94
C ALA A 101 18.74 -24.42 -32.74
N GLY A 102 20.08 -24.42 -32.75
CA GLY A 102 20.89 -25.63 -32.65
C GLY A 102 21.64 -25.86 -31.32
N ASP A 103 21.98 -24.82 -30.56
CA ASP A 103 22.87 -24.95 -29.40
C ASP A 103 22.09 -24.93 -28.06
N LEU A 104 22.00 -26.09 -27.41
CA LEU A 104 21.38 -26.25 -26.08
C LEU A 104 21.97 -25.30 -25.04
N LYS A 105 23.27 -24.97 -25.16
CA LYS A 105 23.94 -24.04 -24.25
C LYS A 105 23.42 -22.61 -24.44
N ALA A 106 23.20 -22.17 -25.67
CA ALA A 106 22.66 -20.84 -25.96
C ALA A 106 21.23 -20.68 -25.42
N GLN A 107 20.38 -21.71 -25.59
CA GLN A 107 19.02 -21.72 -25.04
C GLN A 107 19.02 -21.67 -23.50
N SER A 108 19.91 -22.44 -22.86
CA SER A 108 20.05 -22.42 -21.40
C SER A 108 20.51 -21.05 -20.89
N ASN A 109 21.47 -20.42 -21.55
CA ASN A 109 21.96 -19.09 -21.21
C ASN A 109 20.88 -18.01 -21.39
N GLU A 110 20.10 -18.10 -22.46
CA GLU A 110 18.98 -17.19 -22.68
C GLU A 110 17.92 -17.34 -21.59
N ARG A 111 17.59 -18.58 -21.21
CA ARG A 111 16.65 -18.86 -20.13
C ARG A 111 17.13 -18.25 -18.81
N ILE A 112 18.39 -18.44 -18.46
CA ILE A 112 19.00 -17.85 -17.25
C ILE A 112 18.93 -16.32 -17.30
N ARG A 113 19.22 -15.72 -18.44
CA ARG A 113 19.12 -14.27 -18.63
C ARG A 113 17.69 -13.76 -18.42
N ILE A 114 16.70 -14.40 -19.05
CA ILE A 114 15.29 -13.98 -18.94
C ILE A 114 14.82 -14.13 -17.48
N LEU A 115 15.19 -15.22 -16.81
CA LEU A 115 14.89 -15.43 -15.40
C LEU A 115 15.50 -14.30 -14.53
N ALA A 116 16.77 -13.95 -14.76
CA ALA A 116 17.45 -12.88 -14.03
C ALA A 116 16.77 -11.50 -14.25
N ASN A 117 16.28 -11.24 -15.46
CA ASN A 117 15.56 -10.00 -15.77
C ASN A 117 14.19 -9.91 -15.08
N TRP A 118 13.52 -11.05 -14.89
CA TRP A 118 12.23 -11.10 -14.17
C TRP A 118 12.40 -11.01 -12.66
N ASP A 119 13.39 -11.70 -12.11
CA ASP A 119 13.51 -12.00 -10.67
C ASP A 119 13.37 -10.71 -9.82
N PRO A 120 12.28 -10.58 -9.04
CA PRO A 120 12.00 -9.39 -8.23
C PRO A 120 12.84 -9.29 -6.94
N SER A 121 13.55 -10.35 -6.55
CA SER A 121 14.35 -10.40 -5.32
C SER A 121 15.64 -9.58 -5.43
N TYR A 122 16.11 -9.03 -4.31
CA TYR A 122 17.42 -8.37 -4.20
C TYR A 122 18.41 -9.25 -3.43
N LEU A 123 19.71 -9.02 -3.60
CA LEU A 123 20.78 -9.88 -3.06
C LEU A 123 20.78 -9.99 -1.53
N THR A 124 20.36 -8.94 -0.83
CA THR A 124 20.28 -8.91 0.64
C THR A 124 18.97 -9.45 1.20
N GLU A 125 18.01 -9.80 0.32
CA GLU A 125 16.69 -10.25 0.71
C GLU A 125 16.64 -11.77 0.78
N ASN A 126 16.22 -12.31 1.92
CA ASN A 126 15.93 -13.74 2.02
C ASN A 126 14.47 -13.97 1.65
N VAL A 127 14.23 -14.51 0.45
CA VAL A 127 12.88 -14.76 -0.08
C VAL A 127 12.60 -16.25 -0.04
N LYS A 128 11.59 -16.65 0.75
CA LYS A 128 11.02 -18.00 0.74
C LYS A 128 10.09 -18.15 -0.46
N TRP A 129 10.55 -18.81 -1.51
CA TRP A 129 9.82 -18.87 -2.78
C TRP A 129 8.59 -19.76 -2.73
N TYR A 130 8.56 -20.75 -1.85
CA TYR A 130 7.35 -21.53 -1.58
C TYR A 130 6.21 -20.65 -1.06
N ASP A 131 6.51 -19.74 -0.13
CA ASP A 131 5.51 -18.83 0.43
C ASP A 131 5.07 -17.78 -0.59
N GLU A 132 6.00 -17.26 -1.41
CA GLU A 132 5.65 -16.40 -2.55
C GLU A 132 4.77 -17.13 -3.58
N TYR A 133 5.01 -18.41 -3.84
CA TYR A 133 4.15 -19.20 -4.73
C TYR A 133 2.72 -19.30 -4.20
N ILE A 134 2.55 -19.54 -2.89
CA ILE A 134 1.23 -19.53 -2.24
C ILE A 134 0.59 -18.15 -2.38
N ALA A 135 1.29 -17.08 -2.02
CA ALA A 135 0.72 -15.73 -2.12
C ALA A 135 0.46 -15.26 -3.58
N ARG A 136 1.02 -15.94 -4.58
CA ARG A 136 0.75 -15.72 -6.03
C ARG A 136 -0.37 -16.60 -6.58
N ASN A 137 -0.68 -17.75 -5.97
CA ASN A 137 -1.60 -18.74 -6.55
C ASN A 137 -2.76 -19.16 -5.63
N ALA A 138 -2.63 -19.07 -4.31
CA ALA A 138 -3.67 -19.42 -3.35
C ALA A 138 -4.88 -18.47 -3.42
N PRO A 139 -6.11 -18.90 -3.12
CA PRO A 139 -7.25 -18.00 -3.04
C PRO A 139 -7.02 -16.86 -2.05
N ILE A 140 -7.66 -15.71 -2.28
CA ILE A 140 -7.63 -14.57 -1.36
C ILE A 140 -8.91 -14.61 -0.54
N SER A 141 -8.79 -14.34 0.76
CA SER A 141 -9.96 -14.16 1.63
C SER A 141 -9.80 -12.89 2.47
N THR A 142 -10.92 -12.23 2.71
CA THR A 142 -11.03 -11.06 3.58
C THR A 142 -11.79 -11.44 4.85
N SER A 143 -11.20 -11.17 6.01
CA SER A 143 -11.80 -11.39 7.33
C SER A 143 -12.06 -10.04 7.97
N TRP A 144 -13.34 -9.68 8.17
CA TRP A 144 -13.72 -8.39 8.75
C TRP A 144 -13.57 -8.40 10.27
N LEU A 145 -12.91 -7.38 10.83
CA LEU A 145 -12.78 -7.25 12.28
C LEU A 145 -14.15 -6.97 12.92
N GLN A 146 -14.27 -7.26 14.21
CA GLN A 146 -15.49 -7.01 14.97
C GLN A 146 -15.92 -5.54 14.86
N GLN A 147 -17.12 -5.28 14.35
CA GLN A 147 -17.63 -3.92 14.23
C GLN A 147 -18.05 -3.39 15.62
N PRO A 148 -17.61 -2.17 16.00
CA PRO A 148 -18.03 -1.57 17.24
C PRO A 148 -19.50 -1.17 17.16
N ARG A 149 -20.26 -1.48 18.22
CA ARG A 149 -21.66 -1.07 18.35
C ARG A 149 -21.79 0.06 19.35
N ASN A 150 -22.77 0.93 19.16
CA ASN A 150 -23.09 1.97 20.12
C ASN A 150 -23.62 1.34 21.40
N ARG A 151 -23.01 1.67 22.55
CA ARG A 151 -23.45 1.17 23.87
C ARG A 151 -24.57 2.02 24.46
N ASP A 152 -24.70 3.27 24.01
CA ASP A 152 -25.63 4.25 24.56
C ASP A 152 -26.95 4.28 23.78
N SER A 153 -27.02 3.58 22.64
CA SER A 153 -28.24 3.42 21.86
C SER A 153 -28.91 2.09 22.16
N ASN A 154 -30.22 2.10 22.42
CA ASN A 154 -31.00 0.88 22.60
C ASN A 154 -30.92 -0.05 21.38
N ASP A 155 -30.80 0.52 20.19
CA ASP A 155 -30.74 -0.21 18.91
C ASP A 155 -29.35 -0.77 18.59
N HIS A 156 -28.33 -0.48 19.42
CA HIS A 156 -26.95 -0.95 19.23
C HIS A 156 -26.39 -0.74 17.81
N GLU A 157 -26.67 0.43 17.23
CA GLU A 157 -26.25 0.81 15.89
C GLU A 157 -24.73 0.61 15.69
N TYR A 158 -24.34 0.18 14.50
CA TYR A 158 -22.92 0.06 14.14
C TYR A 158 -22.27 1.44 14.06
N LEU A 159 -21.06 1.52 14.60
CA LEU A 159 -20.23 2.72 14.57
C LEU A 159 -19.19 2.60 13.47
N GLU A 160 -19.06 3.67 12.69
CA GLU A 160 -18.09 3.74 11.60
C GLU A 160 -16.68 4.00 12.13
N VAL A 161 -15.71 3.28 11.59
CA VAL A 161 -14.29 3.51 11.87
C VAL A 161 -13.75 4.58 10.93
N ARG A 162 -13.31 5.71 11.49
CA ARG A 162 -12.92 6.92 10.73
C ARG A 162 -11.42 7.04 10.44
N GLY A 163 -10.65 6.03 10.79
CA GLY A 163 -9.21 5.96 10.51
C GLY A 163 -8.58 4.71 11.08
N MET A 164 -7.31 4.48 10.75
CA MET A 164 -6.59 3.29 11.19
C MET A 164 -5.10 3.56 11.37
N GLY A 165 -4.54 3.01 12.45
CA GLY A 165 -3.11 2.84 12.67
C GLY A 165 -2.79 1.45 13.21
N ILE A 166 -1.56 1.00 13.01
CA ILE A 166 -1.07 -0.30 13.48
C ILE A 166 -0.15 -0.11 14.67
N TYR A 167 -0.36 -0.91 15.72
CA TYR A 167 0.51 -0.99 16.88
C TYR A 167 1.31 -2.29 16.86
N THR A 168 2.63 -2.15 16.96
CA THR A 168 3.58 -3.27 17.08
C THR A 168 4.16 -3.25 18.50
N SER A 169 4.06 -4.37 19.21
CA SER A 169 4.66 -4.47 20.55
C SER A 169 6.18 -4.37 20.46
N THR A 170 6.81 -3.79 21.48
CA THR A 170 8.28 -3.64 21.53
C THR A 170 8.96 -5.01 21.56
N GLY A 171 9.76 -5.31 20.54
CA GLY A 171 10.46 -6.60 20.40
C GLY A 171 9.73 -7.63 19.54
N GLU A 172 8.53 -7.31 19.03
CA GLU A 172 7.82 -8.13 18.05
C GLU A 172 7.92 -7.48 16.65
N ASP A 173 8.23 -8.28 15.63
CA ASP A 173 8.23 -7.85 14.23
C ASP A 173 6.81 -7.79 13.64
N ALA A 174 5.84 -8.41 14.34
CA ALA A 174 4.45 -8.49 13.94
C ALA A 174 3.58 -7.51 14.73
N ALA A 175 2.60 -6.96 14.04
CA ALA A 175 1.58 -6.10 14.58
C ALA A 175 0.71 -6.86 15.56
N THR A 176 0.65 -6.34 16.78
CA THR A 176 -0.11 -6.93 17.86
C THR A 176 -1.57 -6.46 17.82
N MET A 177 -1.80 -5.20 17.43
CA MET A 177 -3.12 -4.56 17.49
C MET A 177 -3.34 -3.54 16.37
N VAL A 178 -4.63 -3.27 16.08
CA VAL A 178 -5.07 -2.13 15.26
C VAL A 178 -5.76 -1.12 16.16
N VAL A 179 -5.53 0.17 15.92
CA VAL A 179 -6.18 1.27 16.65
C VAL A 179 -6.90 2.17 15.65
N GLY A 180 -8.12 2.58 15.98
CA GLY A 180 -8.93 3.43 15.12
C GLY A 180 -9.91 4.30 15.91
N PRO A 181 -10.11 5.57 15.50
CA PRO A 181 -11.15 6.42 16.03
C PRO A 181 -12.51 6.04 15.43
N LEU A 182 -13.57 6.17 16.22
CA LEU A 182 -14.95 5.95 15.82
C LEU A 182 -15.67 7.28 15.57
N ASP A 183 -16.80 7.21 14.89
CA ASP A 183 -17.67 8.36 14.61
C ASP A 183 -18.28 9.04 15.85
N ASP A 184 -18.39 8.34 16.97
CA ASP A 184 -18.78 8.91 18.27
C ASP A 184 -17.62 9.58 19.04
N GLY A 185 -16.44 9.64 18.44
CA GLY A 185 -15.23 10.19 19.05
C GLY A 185 -14.63 9.30 20.15
N SER A 186 -15.00 8.03 20.24
CA SER A 186 -14.25 7.03 21.03
C SER A 186 -13.10 6.44 20.22
N VAL A 187 -12.14 5.81 20.90
CA VAL A 187 -11.01 5.10 20.30
C VAL A 187 -11.16 3.62 20.61
N CYS A 188 -10.99 2.77 19.59
CA CYS A 188 -11.17 1.33 19.67
C CYS A 188 -9.85 0.60 19.32
N LEU A 189 -9.58 -0.49 20.04
CA LEU A 189 -8.43 -1.38 19.87
C LEU A 189 -8.90 -2.77 19.44
N TRP A 190 -8.33 -3.31 18.37
CA TRP A 190 -8.59 -4.68 17.91
C TRP A 190 -7.34 -5.54 18.03
N SER A 191 -7.50 -6.81 18.42
CA SER A 191 -6.40 -7.78 18.48
C SER A 191 -6.04 -8.30 17.10
N LEU A 192 -4.78 -8.25 16.71
CA LEU A 192 -4.27 -8.99 15.55
C LEU A 192 -3.57 -10.30 15.95
N THR A 193 -3.37 -10.51 17.25
CA THR A 193 -2.80 -11.74 17.81
C THR A 193 -3.88 -12.57 18.49
N GLY A 194 -3.72 -13.90 18.49
CA GLY A 194 -4.63 -14.83 19.16
C GLY A 194 -4.96 -16.07 18.34
N ALA A 195 -5.69 -17.01 18.97
CA ALA A 195 -6.22 -18.20 18.31
C ALA A 195 -7.15 -17.83 17.15
N PRO A 196 -7.33 -18.71 16.14
CA PRO A 196 -8.33 -18.50 15.08
C PRO A 196 -9.71 -18.24 15.70
N GLY A 197 -10.36 -17.14 15.31
CA GLY A 197 -11.62 -16.63 15.89
C GLY A 197 -11.49 -15.62 17.04
N GLN A 198 -10.29 -15.44 17.63
CA GLN A 198 -10.01 -14.34 18.58
C GLN A 198 -9.30 -13.16 17.87
N LYS A 199 -8.59 -13.46 16.78
CA LYS A 199 -8.01 -12.46 15.88
C LYS A 199 -9.14 -11.60 15.30
N GLY A 200 -9.03 -10.28 15.44
CA GLY A 200 -10.03 -9.31 15.00
C GLY A 200 -11.09 -8.90 16.02
N ARG A 201 -11.02 -9.42 17.26
CA ARG A 201 -11.90 -9.01 18.36
C ARG A 201 -11.50 -7.65 18.93
N ILE A 202 -12.47 -6.87 19.37
CA ILE A 202 -12.25 -5.64 20.15
C ILE A 202 -11.67 -6.02 21.52
N ILE A 203 -10.48 -5.49 21.84
CA ILE A 203 -9.83 -5.67 23.14
C ILE A 203 -10.34 -4.63 24.13
N ALA A 204 -10.36 -3.37 23.70
CA ALA A 204 -10.73 -2.25 24.55
C ALA A 204 -11.29 -1.09 23.71
N ARG A 205 -12.10 -0.27 24.37
CA ARG A 205 -12.69 0.94 23.79
C ARG A 205 -12.78 2.02 24.85
N SER A 206 -12.43 3.25 24.47
CA SER A 206 -12.51 4.41 25.35
C SER A 206 -13.95 4.93 25.51
N LYS A 207 -14.13 5.94 26.34
CA LYS A 207 -15.41 6.64 26.48
C LYS A 207 -15.76 7.41 25.19
N SER A 208 -17.04 7.48 24.85
CA SER A 208 -17.53 8.30 23.75
C SER A 208 -17.17 9.78 23.94
N GLY A 209 -16.81 10.45 22.85
CA GLY A 209 -16.37 11.84 22.85
C GLY A 209 -14.92 12.09 23.32
N LEU A 210 -14.09 11.06 23.56
CA LEU A 210 -12.69 11.22 23.99
C LEU A 210 -11.89 12.19 23.10
N ILE A 211 -12.07 12.11 21.78
CA ILE A 211 -11.35 12.93 20.79
C ILE A 211 -12.23 14.02 20.16
N SER A 212 -13.39 14.32 20.76
CA SER A 212 -14.28 15.39 20.27
C SER A 212 -13.68 16.77 20.55
N LEU A 213 -13.74 17.66 19.56
CA LEU A 213 -13.24 19.04 19.65
C LEU A 213 -14.10 19.96 20.52
N ASP A 214 -15.39 19.65 20.63
CA ASP A 214 -16.34 20.38 21.47
C ASP A 214 -16.68 19.56 22.72
N PRO A 215 -16.22 19.97 23.92
CA PRO A 215 -16.82 19.55 25.17
C PRO A 215 -18.11 20.35 25.38
N ALA A 216 -19.09 20.19 24.49
CA ALA A 216 -20.43 20.69 24.80
C ALA A 216 -20.90 19.98 26.08
N PRO A 217 -21.45 20.70 27.07
CA PRO A 217 -21.86 20.09 28.32
C PRO A 217 -22.84 18.95 28.02
N LEU A 218 -22.64 17.81 28.69
CA LEU A 218 -23.45 16.58 28.65
C LEU A 218 -24.96 16.78 28.92
N ASN A 219 -25.44 18.03 29.03
CA ASN A 219 -26.78 18.41 29.46
C ASN A 219 -27.62 19.11 28.36
N ALA A 220 -27.17 19.14 27.10
CA ALA A 220 -28.05 19.53 26.00
C ALA A 220 -28.72 18.27 25.43
N GLU A 221 -29.90 17.92 25.98
CA GLU A 221 -30.72 16.80 25.53
C GLU A 221 -30.81 16.78 23.99
N GLY A 222 -30.27 15.71 23.39
CA GLY A 222 -30.42 15.40 21.97
C GLY A 222 -29.23 15.66 21.05
N ARG A 223 -28.14 16.31 21.49
CA ARG A 223 -26.94 16.47 20.63
C ARG A 223 -25.86 15.43 20.97
N ARG A 224 -25.84 14.35 20.19
CA ARG A 224 -24.83 13.28 20.26
C ARG A 224 -23.44 13.86 19.92
N PRO A 225 -22.35 13.48 20.63
CA PRO A 225 -21.00 13.83 20.24
C PRO A 225 -20.65 13.11 18.93
N LYS A 226 -20.98 13.73 17.81
CA LYS A 226 -20.65 13.22 16.49
C LYS A 226 -19.30 13.81 16.10
N MET A 227 -18.30 12.96 15.92
CA MET A 227 -17.03 13.38 15.35
C MET A 227 -17.30 13.90 13.93
N ILE A 228 -16.97 15.18 13.73
CA ILE A 228 -17.12 15.83 12.44
C ILE A 228 -16.21 15.09 11.45
N ASN A 229 -16.78 14.71 10.30
CA ASN A 229 -16.11 13.97 9.24
C ASN A 229 -14.73 14.60 8.96
N THR A 230 -13.66 13.87 9.31
CA THR A 230 -12.30 14.41 9.17
C THR A 230 -11.92 14.50 7.69
N GLY A 231 -12.52 13.70 6.80
CA GLY A 231 -12.16 13.67 5.37
C GLY A 231 -10.67 13.39 5.12
N VAL A 232 -9.94 12.99 6.17
CA VAL A 232 -8.49 12.81 6.19
C VAL A 232 -8.19 11.31 6.17
N THR A 233 -7.45 10.88 5.17
CA THR A 233 -7.03 9.47 5.02
C THR A 233 -5.89 9.09 5.97
N GLU A 234 -4.97 10.01 6.27
CA GLU A 234 -3.84 9.83 7.21
C GLU A 234 -4.09 10.56 8.54
N CYS A 235 -5.21 10.25 9.21
CA CYS A 235 -5.63 10.92 10.45
C CYS A 235 -5.14 10.24 11.74
N VAL A 236 -4.55 9.05 11.64
CA VAL A 236 -4.09 8.25 12.78
C VAL A 236 -2.61 7.93 12.60
N SER A 237 -1.82 8.23 13.62
CA SER A 237 -0.41 7.88 13.70
C SER A 237 -0.10 7.27 15.07
N ILE A 238 0.72 6.21 15.12
CA ILE A 238 0.96 5.44 16.34
C ILE A 238 2.46 5.35 16.59
N ASP A 239 2.87 5.77 17.78
CA ASP A 239 4.23 5.57 18.29
C ASP A 239 4.25 4.30 19.15
N SER A 240 4.63 3.18 18.51
CA SER A 240 4.74 1.88 19.16
C SER A 240 5.69 1.88 20.36
N ALA A 241 6.79 2.63 20.29
CA ALA A 241 7.83 2.63 21.33
C ALA A 241 7.34 3.29 22.62
N ARG A 242 6.52 4.33 22.51
CA ARG A 242 5.93 5.03 23.65
C ARG A 242 4.52 4.58 24.01
N LYS A 243 3.92 3.70 23.19
CA LYS A 243 2.52 3.27 23.31
C LYS A 243 1.54 4.44 23.25
N ARG A 244 1.79 5.40 22.36
CA ARG A 244 0.95 6.59 22.19
C ARG A 244 0.33 6.62 20.80
N ALA A 245 -0.89 7.11 20.70
CA ALA A 245 -1.54 7.37 19.43
C ALA A 245 -1.86 8.86 19.28
N TYR A 246 -1.70 9.35 18.06
CA TYR A 246 -2.01 10.71 17.67
C TYR A 246 -3.17 10.68 16.68
N PHE A 247 -4.21 11.45 16.98
CA PHE A 247 -5.41 11.56 16.17
C PHE A 247 -5.58 12.98 15.68
N ALA A 248 -5.69 13.16 14.36
CA ALA A 248 -6.03 14.43 13.74
C ALA A 248 -7.55 14.54 13.62
N VAL A 249 -8.12 15.54 14.29
CA VAL A 249 -9.54 15.87 14.23
C VAL A 249 -9.66 17.35 13.88
N GLN A 250 -10.09 17.65 12.66
CA GLN A 250 -10.06 19.02 12.10
C GLN A 250 -8.71 19.71 12.32
N SER A 251 -8.65 20.78 13.11
CA SER A 251 -7.41 21.49 13.46
C SER A 251 -6.75 21.02 14.75
N GLY A 252 -7.37 20.09 15.49
CA GLY A 252 -6.84 19.54 16.73
C GLY A 252 -6.04 18.26 16.49
N LEU A 253 -4.89 18.15 17.15
CA LEU A 253 -4.09 16.95 17.29
C LEU A 253 -4.25 16.44 18.74
N VAL A 254 -4.83 15.26 18.89
CA VAL A 254 -5.07 14.64 20.19
C VAL A 254 -4.07 13.51 20.40
N GLU A 255 -3.27 13.60 21.47
CA GLU A 255 -2.38 12.53 21.91
C GLU A 255 -3.09 11.70 22.97
N VAL A 256 -3.17 10.39 22.75
CA VAL A 256 -3.85 9.43 23.62
C VAL A 256 -2.88 8.34 24.04
N ASP A 257 -2.90 8.01 25.33
CA ASP A 257 -2.19 6.86 25.87
C ASP A 257 -2.95 5.57 25.50
N LEU A 258 -2.28 4.61 24.87
CA LEU A 258 -2.91 3.35 24.48
C LEU A 258 -3.10 2.39 25.66
N GLU A 259 -2.37 2.56 26.76
CA GLU A 259 -2.52 1.70 27.94
C GLU A 259 -3.74 2.07 28.77
N THR A 260 -3.96 3.37 28.98
CA THR A 260 -5.07 3.88 29.81
C THR A 260 -6.27 4.34 29.01
N LEU A 261 -6.12 4.52 27.68
CA LEU A 261 -7.12 5.12 26.80
C LEU A 261 -7.58 6.51 27.25
N SER A 262 -6.65 7.30 27.80
CA SER A 262 -6.89 8.69 28.22
C SER A 262 -6.10 9.68 27.36
N VAL A 263 -6.65 10.89 27.20
CA VAL A 263 -5.97 11.99 26.52
C VAL A 263 -4.80 12.50 27.36
N ILE A 264 -3.61 12.58 26.75
CA ILE A 264 -2.39 13.15 27.32
C ILE A 264 -2.30 14.63 26.98
N SER A 265 -2.45 14.97 25.69
CA SER A 265 -2.29 16.33 25.19
C SER A 265 -3.23 16.63 24.03
N HIS A 266 -3.54 17.91 23.85
CA HIS A 266 -4.34 18.42 22.75
C HIS A 266 -3.69 19.69 22.21
N GLU A 267 -3.21 19.65 20.97
CA GLU A 267 -2.62 20.80 20.27
C GLU A 267 -3.53 21.28 19.15
N ARG A 268 -3.79 22.59 19.06
CA ARG A 268 -4.63 23.16 18.00
C ARG A 268 -3.77 23.93 17.01
N PHE A 269 -3.95 23.63 15.73
CA PHE A 269 -3.26 24.28 14.62
C PHE A 269 -4.14 25.39 13.99
N PRO A 270 -3.54 26.35 13.28
CA PRO A 270 -4.29 27.45 12.65
C PRO A 270 -5.28 26.98 11.58
N PHE A 271 -4.94 25.91 10.86
CA PHE A 271 -5.75 25.33 9.80
C PHE A 271 -6.06 23.86 10.09
N ALA A 272 -7.09 23.32 9.43
CA ALA A 272 -7.42 21.90 9.52
C ALA A 272 -6.23 21.04 9.08
N ILE A 273 -5.91 20.04 9.89
CA ILE A 273 -4.94 18.98 9.63
C ILE A 273 -5.49 18.11 8.50
N THR A 274 -4.64 17.79 7.53
CA THR A 274 -4.98 16.97 6.36
C THR A 274 -4.12 15.72 6.21
N ALA A 275 -2.98 15.64 6.89
CA ALA A 275 -2.13 14.46 6.91
C ALA A 275 -1.22 14.45 8.14
N LEU A 276 -0.98 13.27 8.70
CA LEU A 276 0.01 13.02 9.74
C LEU A 276 1.10 12.10 9.22
N SER A 277 2.36 12.39 9.53
CA SER A 277 3.44 11.44 9.27
C SER A 277 3.38 10.22 10.19
N GLU A 278 4.11 9.16 9.83
CA GLU A 278 4.38 8.05 10.73
C GLU A 278 5.08 8.54 12.02
N ALA A 279 4.55 8.18 13.19
CA ALA A 279 5.12 8.51 14.48
C ALA A 279 6.14 7.43 14.88
N LYS A 280 7.42 7.80 14.94
CA LYS A 280 8.48 6.90 15.38
C LYS A 280 9.40 7.61 16.33
N HIS A 281 9.39 7.20 17.59
CA HIS A 281 10.39 7.67 18.55
C HIS A 281 11.81 7.41 18.05
N PRO A 282 12.75 8.36 18.14
CA PRO A 282 12.68 9.69 18.76
C PRO A 282 12.34 10.86 17.80
N VAL A 283 11.88 10.57 16.58
CA VAL A 283 11.63 11.56 15.53
C VAL A 283 10.35 12.36 15.81
N PRO A 284 10.36 13.70 15.65
CA PRO A 284 9.16 14.51 15.81
C PRO A 284 8.10 14.16 14.76
N LEU A 285 6.83 14.21 15.16
CA LEU A 285 5.70 14.02 14.26
C LEU A 285 5.58 15.22 13.33
N THR A 286 5.37 14.99 12.04
CA THR A 286 5.08 16.06 11.09
C THR A 286 3.57 16.16 10.87
N VAL A 287 3.03 17.34 11.09
CA VAL A 287 1.60 17.65 10.94
C VAL A 287 1.41 18.52 9.71
N GLY A 288 0.75 17.98 8.68
CA GLY A 288 0.35 18.75 7.50
C GLY A 288 -1.04 19.32 7.72
N THR A 289 -1.17 20.64 7.64
CA THR A 289 -2.45 21.34 7.59
C THR A 289 -2.78 21.74 6.17
N ASN A 290 -3.99 22.28 5.96
CA ASN A 290 -4.41 22.80 4.67
C ASN A 290 -3.38 23.76 4.05
N LEU A 291 -2.70 24.63 4.82
CA LEU A 291 -1.81 25.67 4.26
C LEU A 291 -0.43 25.74 4.92
N SER A 292 -0.13 24.84 5.85
CA SER A 292 1.13 24.84 6.58
C SER A 292 1.55 23.44 6.96
N LEU A 293 2.81 23.29 7.32
CA LEU A 293 3.38 22.03 7.76
C LEU A 293 4.21 22.30 9.01
N HIS A 294 3.95 21.55 10.07
CA HIS A 294 4.49 21.78 11.41
C HIS A 294 5.29 20.56 11.88
N LEU A 295 6.36 20.81 12.65
CA LEU A 295 7.02 19.78 13.43
C LEU A 295 6.50 19.79 14.86
N HIS A 296 5.82 18.71 15.25
CA HIS A 296 5.31 18.47 16.59
C HIS A 296 6.28 17.53 17.34
N ASP A 297 6.91 18.06 18.39
CA ASP A 297 7.69 17.26 19.34
C ASP A 297 6.89 17.07 20.62
N SER A 298 6.52 15.83 20.92
CA SER A 298 5.79 15.47 22.14
C SER A 298 6.62 15.58 23.42
N ARG A 299 7.94 15.81 23.32
CA ARG A 299 8.81 16.13 24.47
C ARG A 299 8.83 17.63 24.78
N ALA A 300 8.49 18.48 23.82
CA ALA A 300 8.52 19.92 24.01
C ALA A 300 7.45 20.28 25.04
N ARG A 301 7.89 20.59 26.26
CA ARG A 301 7.02 21.00 27.36
C ARG A 301 6.53 22.42 27.06
N ARG A 302 5.40 22.54 26.36
CA ARG A 302 4.83 23.86 26.03
C ARG A 302 4.20 24.46 27.29
N LEU A 303 4.78 25.56 27.75
CA LEU A 303 4.20 26.45 28.76
C LEU A 303 3.01 27.19 28.14
N SER A 304 1.86 26.54 28.06
CA SER A 304 0.62 27.23 27.69
C SER A 304 -0.54 26.63 28.47
N ARG A 305 -0.70 27.16 29.68
CA ARG A 305 -1.99 27.19 30.36
C ARG A 305 -2.89 28.16 29.56
N PRO A 306 -4.14 27.82 29.22
CA PRO A 306 -5.00 28.74 28.49
C PRO A 306 -5.35 29.90 29.42
N SER A 307 -4.85 31.09 29.12
CA SER A 307 -5.51 32.31 29.58
C SER A 307 -6.80 32.42 28.77
N GLU A 308 -7.90 31.98 29.39
CA GLU A 308 -9.21 32.57 29.18
C GLU A 308 -9.04 34.09 29.18
N ILE A 309 -9.38 34.73 28.07
CA ILE A 309 -10.07 36.02 27.93
C ILE A 309 -10.15 36.26 26.42
N GLY A 310 -11.37 36.30 25.92
CA GLY A 310 -11.64 36.54 24.51
C GLY A 310 -11.23 37.94 24.09
N THR A 311 -10.75 38.04 22.87
CA THR A 311 -11.04 39.11 21.92
C THR A 311 -10.64 38.60 20.54
N GLU A 312 -11.58 38.64 19.61
CA GLU A 312 -11.31 38.56 18.18
C GLU A 312 -10.26 39.62 17.83
N LEU A 313 -9.11 39.20 17.29
CA LEU A 313 -8.22 40.09 16.56
C LEU A 313 -7.94 39.47 15.20
N ILE A 314 -8.79 39.86 14.25
CA ILE A 314 -8.52 39.80 12.82
C ILE A 314 -7.57 40.96 12.54
N ASP A 315 -6.31 40.65 12.23
CA ASP A 315 -5.33 41.54 11.59
C ASP A 315 -4.16 40.64 11.15
N SER A 316 -3.55 40.72 9.98
CA SER A 316 -3.71 41.55 8.79
C SER A 316 -2.96 40.79 7.68
N TYR A 317 -3.45 40.88 6.45
CA TYR A 317 -2.71 40.41 5.26
C TYR A 317 -1.65 41.43 4.90
N ASP A 318 -0.36 41.09 5.01
CA ASP A 318 0.72 41.81 4.33
C ASP A 318 1.27 40.98 3.18
N THR A 319 0.54 41.03 2.06
CA THR A 319 1.16 41.06 0.74
C THR A 319 1.74 42.45 0.54
N GLU A 320 3.06 42.63 0.56
CA GLU A 320 3.70 43.61 -0.32
C GLU A 320 5.21 43.43 -0.44
N PHE A 321 5.63 43.43 -1.70
CA PHE A 321 6.97 43.26 -2.19
C PHE A 321 7.59 44.66 -2.34
N GLY A 322 8.62 44.95 -1.55
CA GLY A 322 9.64 45.96 -1.83
C GLY A 322 9.28 47.44 -1.56
N SER A 323 9.95 48.06 -0.59
CA SER A 323 10.80 49.23 -0.84
C SER A 323 11.62 49.60 0.40
N LEU A 324 12.79 50.17 0.13
CA LEU A 324 13.80 50.64 1.07
C LEU A 324 13.30 51.74 2.02
N ALA A 325 13.97 51.75 3.19
CA ALA A 325 14.24 52.89 4.06
C ALA A 325 13.11 53.39 4.99
N SER A 326 13.23 53.05 6.26
CA SER A 326 13.49 54.07 7.29
C SER A 326 14.04 53.42 8.56
N GLN A 327 15.31 53.69 8.82
CA GLN A 327 15.94 53.46 10.12
C GLN A 327 15.25 54.31 11.19
N LYS A 328 14.91 53.72 12.33
CA LYS A 328 15.34 54.21 13.66
C LYS A 328 14.77 53.35 14.79
N SER A 329 15.71 52.88 15.62
CA SER A 329 15.57 52.40 17.01
C SER A 329 15.93 50.93 17.23
N HIS A 330 17.20 50.61 16.98
CA HIS A 330 17.84 49.43 17.54
C HIS A 330 18.09 49.63 19.04
N SER A 331 17.20 49.11 19.89
CA SER A 331 17.64 48.61 21.20
C SER A 331 18.18 47.20 20.96
N LEU A 332 19.51 47.10 20.87
CA LEU A 332 20.22 45.83 20.79
C LEU A 332 20.07 45.09 22.12
N ASP A 333 19.01 44.30 22.26
CA ASP A 333 18.86 43.35 23.35
C ASP A 333 19.88 42.22 23.16
N PHE A 334 21.02 42.32 23.86
CA PHE A 334 22.04 41.27 23.94
C PHE A 334 21.49 39.92 24.44
N ARG A 335 20.29 39.89 25.02
CA ARG A 335 19.56 38.66 25.37
C ARG A 335 19.06 37.88 24.15
N ALA A 336 18.69 38.53 23.05
CA ALA A 336 18.24 37.86 21.82
C ALA A 336 19.38 37.21 21.02
N LEU A 337 20.64 37.52 21.35
CA LEU A 337 21.82 36.82 20.82
C LEU A 337 22.18 35.57 21.64
N LEU A 338 21.68 35.46 22.88
CA LEU A 338 21.91 34.33 23.78
C LEU A 338 20.75 33.33 23.76
N ASP A 339 19.54 33.80 23.46
CA ASP A 339 18.38 32.99 23.08
C ASP A 339 18.07 33.25 21.60
N PRO A 340 18.56 32.42 20.65
CA PRO A 340 18.08 32.51 19.29
C PRO A 340 16.58 32.23 19.32
N GLU A 341 15.77 33.19 18.86
CA GLU A 341 14.35 32.98 18.54
C GLU A 341 14.20 31.61 17.88
N PRO A 342 13.37 30.70 18.41
CA PRO A 342 13.29 29.35 17.89
C PRO A 342 12.96 29.43 16.41
N SER A 343 13.81 28.79 15.58
CA SER A 343 13.58 28.67 14.15
C SER A 343 12.11 28.33 13.90
N PRO A 344 11.41 29.00 12.97
CA PRO A 344 9.98 28.82 12.81
C PRO A 344 9.66 27.33 12.69
N SER A 345 8.87 26.81 13.64
CA SER A 345 8.55 25.38 13.74
C SER A 345 7.58 24.91 12.65
N PHE A 346 7.32 25.77 11.67
CA PHE A 346 6.35 25.56 10.61
C PHE A 346 6.81 26.22 9.31
N THR A 347 6.37 25.64 8.19
CA THR A 347 6.47 26.23 6.85
C THR A 347 5.07 26.47 6.31
N HIS A 348 4.89 27.56 5.57
CA HIS A 348 3.69 27.72 4.75
C HIS A 348 3.82 26.91 3.46
N LEU A 349 2.70 26.37 3.01
CA LEU A 349 2.56 25.70 1.73
C LEU A 349 1.85 26.65 0.76
N HIS A 350 2.42 26.83 -0.43
CA HIS A 350 1.82 27.66 -1.46
C HIS A 350 0.49 27.10 -2.00
N HIS A 351 0.33 25.78 -1.93
CA HIS A 351 -0.85 25.09 -2.43
C HIS A 351 -1.45 24.23 -1.32
N PRO A 352 -2.79 24.22 -1.20
CA PRO A 352 -3.39 23.53 -0.09
C PRO A 352 -3.41 22.01 -0.23
N GLY A 353 -3.45 21.33 0.92
CA GLY A 353 -3.83 19.92 1.03
C GLY A 353 -2.71 18.90 0.81
N PRO A 354 -1.70 18.86 1.69
CA PRO A 354 -0.86 17.67 1.84
C PRO A 354 -1.74 16.48 2.24
N LEU A 355 -1.60 15.35 1.55
CA LEU A 355 -2.40 14.14 1.78
C LEU A 355 -1.57 12.97 2.30
N SER A 356 -0.26 12.97 2.02
CA SER A 356 0.65 11.95 2.52
C SER A 356 1.99 12.56 2.91
N ILE A 357 2.49 12.19 4.09
CA ILE A 357 3.77 12.65 4.62
C ILE A 357 4.63 11.44 4.96
N LEU A 358 5.71 11.26 4.21
CA LEU A 358 6.62 10.14 4.38
C LEU A 358 7.97 10.61 4.93
N HIS A 359 8.40 9.91 5.97
CA HIS A 359 9.67 10.10 6.63
C HIS A 359 10.68 9.09 6.12
N LEU A 360 11.81 9.55 5.60
CA LEU A 360 12.86 8.67 5.08
C LEU A 360 14.18 8.89 5.83
N PRO A 361 14.71 7.87 6.51
CA PRO A 361 16.02 7.99 7.15
C PRO A 361 17.13 8.05 6.07
N ASN A 362 18.14 8.87 6.33
CA ASN A 362 19.24 9.12 5.38
C ASN A 362 20.29 7.98 5.36
N SER A 363 20.39 7.18 6.42
CA SER A 363 21.37 6.11 6.57
C SER A 363 20.68 4.79 6.95
N GLY A 364 21.35 3.65 6.74
CA GLY A 364 20.85 2.32 7.12
C GLY A 364 20.62 2.15 8.63
N SER A 365 20.95 3.14 9.45
CA SER A 365 20.49 3.23 10.83
C SER A 365 19.05 3.74 10.84
N GLU A 366 18.14 2.87 11.22
CA GLU A 366 16.73 3.17 11.37
C GLU A 366 16.52 4.29 12.41
N TRP A 367 16.17 5.49 11.95
CA TRP A 367 15.61 6.58 12.76
C TRP A 367 16.55 7.29 13.76
N ASP A 368 17.77 7.63 13.33
CA ASP A 368 18.75 8.45 14.06
C ASP A 368 18.36 9.95 14.24
N GLY A 369 17.09 10.30 14.01
CA GLY A 369 16.63 11.70 13.95
C GLY A 369 16.92 12.40 12.62
N ASN A 370 17.87 11.90 11.81
CA ASN A 370 18.20 12.46 10.51
C ASN A 370 17.30 11.85 9.43
N GLY A 371 16.97 12.65 8.42
CA GLY A 371 16.15 12.17 7.32
C GLY A 371 15.50 13.28 6.51
N GLY A 372 14.97 12.87 5.36
CA GLY A 372 14.10 13.69 4.54
C GLY A 372 12.64 13.54 4.97
N ILE A 373 11.90 14.64 4.91
CA ILE A 373 10.44 14.69 4.99
C ILE A 373 9.94 14.90 3.56
N TYR A 374 9.26 13.90 3.02
CA TYR A 374 8.65 13.95 1.70
C TYR A 374 7.16 14.20 1.87
N VAL A 375 6.65 15.19 1.14
CA VAL A 375 5.28 15.68 1.27
C VAL A 375 4.63 15.68 -0.09
N ALA A 376 3.50 15.00 -0.21
CA ALA A 376 2.72 14.94 -1.44
C ALA A 376 1.23 15.18 -1.15
N GLY A 377 0.49 15.64 -2.14
CA GLY A 377 -0.91 16.00 -1.94
C GLY A 377 -1.62 16.47 -3.19
N ARG A 378 -2.54 17.43 -3.02
CA ARG A 378 -3.34 18.01 -4.11
C ARG A 378 -2.56 18.95 -5.04
N PHE A 379 -1.25 19.04 -4.86
CA PHE A 379 -0.33 19.84 -5.66
C PHE A 379 0.59 18.94 -6.50
N PRO A 380 1.08 19.42 -7.66
CA PRO A 380 1.72 18.59 -8.68
C PRO A 380 3.17 18.17 -8.38
N SER A 381 3.69 18.46 -7.19
CA SER A 381 5.10 18.21 -6.87
C SER A 381 5.21 17.46 -5.55
N ILE A 382 6.25 16.66 -5.38
CA ILE A 382 6.63 16.11 -4.08
C ILE A 382 7.68 17.05 -3.49
N LEU A 383 7.40 17.60 -2.30
CA LEU A 383 8.32 18.50 -1.61
C LEU A 383 9.24 17.69 -0.70
N ASN A 384 10.53 17.99 -0.71
CA ASN A 384 11.52 17.36 0.15
C ASN A 384 12.11 18.41 1.11
N TYR A 385 11.94 18.18 2.41
CA TYR A 385 12.53 18.97 3.48
C TYR A 385 13.56 18.14 4.24
N ASP A 386 14.66 18.75 4.68
CA ASP A 386 15.55 18.09 5.65
C ASP A 386 15.06 18.43 7.06
N ARG A 387 14.93 17.42 7.93
CA ARG A 387 14.49 17.61 9.31
C ARG A 387 15.36 18.60 10.09
N ARG A 388 16.69 18.61 9.85
CA ARG A 388 17.63 19.47 10.58
C ARG A 388 17.59 20.92 10.14
N TYR A 389 17.21 21.17 8.88
CA TYR A 389 17.17 22.50 8.28
C TYR A 389 15.74 23.00 8.08
N PHE A 390 14.75 22.28 8.63
CA PHE A 390 13.36 22.67 8.59
C PHE A 390 13.19 24.08 9.17
N PRO A 391 12.43 24.99 8.54
CA PRO A 391 11.47 24.79 7.43
C PRO A 391 12.04 24.90 6.00
N ARG A 392 13.36 24.93 5.80
CA ARG A 392 13.93 25.15 4.46
C ARG A 392 13.69 23.95 3.52
N LEU A 393 13.16 24.25 2.34
CA LEU A 393 12.94 23.27 1.28
C LEU A 393 14.30 22.83 0.70
N ARG A 394 14.57 21.52 0.71
CA ARG A 394 15.80 20.93 0.17
C ARG A 394 15.71 20.74 -1.35
N GLY A 395 14.52 20.38 -1.84
CA GLY A 395 14.27 20.18 -3.27
C GLY A 395 12.84 19.77 -3.56
N THR A 396 12.51 19.67 -4.85
CA THR A 396 11.19 19.26 -5.32
C THR A 396 11.30 18.22 -6.43
N ILE A 397 10.35 17.29 -6.46
CA ILE A 397 10.18 16.35 -7.57
C ILE A 397 8.91 16.76 -8.28
N HIS A 398 9.00 17.15 -9.54
CA HIS A 398 7.80 17.45 -10.31
C HIS A 398 7.13 16.15 -10.74
N SER A 399 5.90 15.92 -10.28
CA SER A 399 5.08 14.79 -10.71
C SER A 399 4.12 15.24 -11.82
N GLY A 400 3.34 16.28 -11.58
CA GLY A 400 2.18 16.66 -12.40
C GLY A 400 0.90 15.91 -12.03
N ALA A 401 0.98 14.89 -11.17
CA ALA A 401 -0.17 14.17 -10.62
C ALA A 401 -0.62 14.76 -9.27
N ARG A 402 -1.87 14.48 -8.88
CA ARG A 402 -2.36 14.72 -7.52
C ARG A 402 -2.21 13.45 -6.72
N LEU A 403 -1.18 13.41 -5.89
CA LEU A 403 -0.76 12.25 -5.13
C LEU A 403 -1.49 12.19 -3.79
N CYS A 404 -1.86 10.99 -3.33
CA CYS A 404 -2.60 10.81 -2.08
C CYS A 404 -1.97 9.82 -1.10
N SER A 405 -1.04 8.97 -1.54
CA SER A 405 -0.30 8.06 -0.66
C SER A 405 1.12 7.83 -1.17
N MET A 406 2.06 7.68 -0.25
CA MET A 406 3.45 7.35 -0.54
C MET A 406 3.95 6.20 0.34
N ALA A 407 4.85 5.41 -0.21
CA ALA A 407 5.57 4.36 0.51
C ALA A 407 7.03 4.31 0.05
N SER A 408 7.88 3.64 0.83
CA SER A 408 9.29 3.43 0.43
C SER A 408 9.65 1.97 0.37
N LEU A 409 10.45 1.63 -0.64
CA LEU A 409 11.10 0.34 -0.78
C LEU A 409 12.60 0.53 -0.46
N PRO A 410 13.21 -0.32 0.37
CA PRO A 410 14.61 -0.19 0.78
C PRO A 410 15.59 -0.70 -0.29
N TYR A 411 15.27 -0.49 -1.57
CA TYR A 411 16.09 -0.90 -2.69
C TYR A 411 16.09 0.18 -3.77
N SER A 412 17.16 0.24 -4.56
CA SER A 412 17.28 1.22 -5.64
C SER A 412 16.35 0.89 -6.82
N PHE A 413 15.87 1.95 -7.47
CA PHE A 413 15.07 1.88 -8.69
C PHE A 413 15.69 2.78 -9.75
N ALA A 414 15.86 2.25 -10.96
CA ALA A 414 16.29 3.01 -12.12
C ALA A 414 15.38 2.65 -13.29
N SER A 415 14.68 3.67 -13.80
CA SER A 415 13.60 3.49 -14.78
C SER A 415 14.09 2.92 -16.11
N VAL A 416 15.26 3.35 -16.59
CA VAL A 416 15.81 2.90 -17.88
C VAL A 416 16.18 1.42 -17.83
N GLU A 417 16.92 1.00 -16.80
CA GLU A 417 17.29 -0.40 -16.61
C GLU A 417 16.05 -1.29 -16.40
N LYS A 418 15.02 -0.80 -15.68
CA LYS A 418 13.77 -1.54 -15.50
C LYS A 418 12.98 -1.70 -16.81
N ASP A 419 12.97 -0.70 -17.67
CA ASP A 419 12.34 -0.81 -18.99
C ASP A 419 13.01 -1.87 -19.87
N LEU A 420 14.35 -1.95 -19.83
CA LEU A 420 15.12 -3.00 -20.50
C LEU A 420 14.89 -4.37 -19.85
N ALA A 421 14.81 -4.42 -18.51
CA ALA A 421 14.52 -5.65 -17.77
C ALA A 421 13.14 -6.22 -18.15
N ARG A 422 12.13 -5.35 -18.27
CA ARG A 422 10.78 -5.69 -18.73
C ARG A 422 10.77 -6.29 -20.14
N ARG A 423 11.73 -5.92 -20.99
CA ARG A 423 11.92 -6.48 -22.33
C ARG A 423 12.78 -7.75 -22.33
N GLY A 424 13.42 -8.09 -21.22
CA GLY A 424 14.35 -9.21 -21.10
C GLY A 424 15.67 -8.96 -21.82
N GLU A 425 16.07 -7.68 -21.96
CA GLU A 425 17.21 -7.27 -22.78
C GLU A 425 18.52 -7.12 -21.99
N LEU A 426 18.47 -6.93 -20.66
CA LEU A 426 19.67 -6.76 -19.84
C LEU A 426 20.51 -8.03 -19.82
N SER A 427 21.83 -7.87 -19.79
CA SER A 427 22.76 -8.96 -19.47
C SER A 427 22.66 -9.34 -17.98
N ILE A 428 23.14 -10.54 -17.65
CA ILE A 428 23.15 -11.04 -16.27
C ILE A 428 24.02 -10.15 -15.38
N GLU A 429 25.17 -9.69 -15.90
CA GLU A 429 26.08 -8.77 -15.21
C GLU A 429 25.41 -7.44 -14.91
N GLN A 430 24.69 -6.86 -15.88
CA GLN A 430 23.94 -5.61 -15.69
C GLN A 430 22.85 -5.74 -14.63
N VAL A 431 22.13 -6.87 -14.61
CA VAL A 431 21.13 -7.15 -13.57
C VAL A 431 21.79 -7.23 -12.20
N TRP A 432 22.93 -7.92 -12.10
CA TRP A 432 23.66 -8.07 -10.84
C TRP A 432 24.18 -6.74 -10.31
N GLU A 433 24.82 -5.95 -11.17
CA GLU A 433 25.27 -4.59 -10.85
C GLU A 433 24.11 -3.73 -10.36
N PHE A 434 22.98 -3.73 -11.09
CA PHE A 434 21.80 -2.96 -10.75
C PHE A 434 21.23 -3.34 -9.38
N LYS A 435 21.08 -4.65 -9.10
CA LYS A 435 20.55 -5.14 -7.81
C LYS A 435 21.48 -4.88 -6.64
N ASN A 436 22.78 -4.67 -6.87
CA ASN A 436 23.77 -4.38 -5.84
C ASN A 436 23.92 -2.87 -5.54
N ARG A 437 23.23 -1.99 -6.28
CA ARG A 437 23.35 -0.54 -6.06
C ARG A 437 22.67 -0.12 -4.75
N PRO A 438 23.35 0.66 -3.89
CA PRO A 438 22.71 1.23 -2.71
C PRO A 438 21.71 2.32 -3.10
N GLY A 439 20.56 2.32 -2.44
CA GLY A 439 19.52 3.30 -2.66
C GLY A 439 18.17 2.82 -2.13
N ARG A 440 17.18 3.70 -2.27
CA ARG A 440 15.78 3.45 -1.92
C ARG A 440 14.90 3.86 -3.07
N THR A 441 13.69 3.35 -3.09
CA THR A 441 12.67 3.78 -4.04
C THR A 441 11.57 4.48 -3.28
N LEU A 442 11.26 5.70 -3.69
CA LEU A 442 10.05 6.39 -3.29
C LEU A 442 8.94 6.01 -4.27
N MET A 443 7.86 5.44 -3.75
CA MET A 443 6.66 5.14 -4.52
C MET A 443 5.58 6.15 -4.15
N ALA A 444 4.92 6.71 -5.15
CA ALA A 444 3.82 7.64 -4.97
C ALA A 444 2.63 7.21 -5.82
N VAL A 445 1.43 7.28 -5.25
CA VAL A 445 0.19 6.95 -5.94
C VAL A 445 -0.81 8.09 -5.88
N GLY A 446 -1.65 8.19 -6.90
CA GLY A 446 -2.75 9.14 -6.94
C GLY A 446 -3.47 9.16 -8.28
N GLU A 447 -3.79 10.36 -8.75
CA GLU A 447 -4.48 10.59 -10.02
C GLU A 447 -3.66 11.48 -10.97
N TYR A 448 -3.59 11.08 -12.23
CA TYR A 448 -3.09 11.89 -13.34
C TYR A 448 -4.08 11.77 -14.50
N ASN A 449 -4.54 12.91 -15.04
CA ASN A 449 -5.56 12.95 -16.10
C ASN A 449 -6.78 12.06 -15.79
N SER A 450 -7.26 12.13 -14.54
CA SER A 450 -8.39 11.33 -14.02
C SER A 450 -8.19 9.81 -14.02
N LYS A 451 -6.97 9.33 -14.25
CA LYS A 451 -6.60 7.91 -14.17
C LYS A 451 -5.67 7.65 -12.99
N GLY A 452 -5.69 6.43 -12.48
CA GLY A 452 -4.83 6.00 -11.38
C GLY A 452 -3.38 5.93 -11.83
N SER A 453 -2.52 6.72 -11.18
CA SER A 453 -1.10 6.84 -11.49
C SER A 453 -0.27 6.25 -10.36
N LEU A 454 0.65 5.34 -10.70
CA LEU A 454 1.73 4.86 -9.83
C LEU A 454 3.05 5.44 -10.35
N GLU A 455 3.82 6.06 -9.47
CA GLU A 455 5.09 6.71 -9.79
C GLU A 455 6.20 6.18 -8.89
N MET A 456 7.36 5.90 -9.48
CA MET A 456 8.51 5.32 -8.77
C MET A 456 9.77 6.15 -9.00
N TYR A 457 10.43 6.55 -7.93
CA TYR A 457 11.62 7.40 -7.96
C TYR A 457 12.79 6.75 -7.23
N GLY A 458 13.93 6.65 -7.91
CA GLY A 458 15.19 6.16 -7.34
C GLY A 458 15.90 7.23 -6.51
N LEU A 459 15.97 7.00 -5.21
CA LEU A 459 16.75 7.78 -4.25
C LEU A 459 18.11 7.09 -4.06
N SER A 460 19.18 7.67 -4.61
CA SER A 460 20.54 7.15 -4.42
C SER A 460 21.40 8.21 -3.73
N PRO A 461 22.33 7.81 -2.83
CA PRO A 461 23.33 8.73 -2.30
C PRO A 461 24.27 9.25 -3.40
N SER A 462 24.39 8.51 -4.51
CA SER A 462 25.16 8.91 -5.69
C SER A 462 24.26 9.67 -6.67
N PRO A 463 24.53 10.95 -6.98
CA PRO A 463 23.67 11.77 -7.86
C PRO A 463 23.51 11.18 -9.27
N SER A 464 24.53 10.49 -9.79
CA SER A 464 24.52 9.80 -11.09
C SER A 464 23.46 8.70 -11.21
N HIS A 465 23.01 8.16 -10.08
CA HIS A 465 22.06 7.05 -10.01
C HIS A 465 20.73 7.46 -9.39
N SER A 466 20.57 8.73 -8.98
CA SER A 466 19.29 9.22 -8.52
C SER A 466 18.46 9.68 -9.72
N THR A 467 17.16 9.38 -9.69
CA THR A 467 16.20 9.97 -10.62
C THR A 467 15.91 11.44 -10.32
N ILE A 468 16.49 11.98 -9.23
CA ILE A 468 16.30 13.34 -8.72
C ILE A 468 17.66 14.06 -8.78
N SER A 469 18.19 14.27 -9.99
CA SER A 469 19.31 15.20 -10.17
C SER A 469 18.80 16.63 -10.21
N SER A 470 19.46 17.52 -9.48
CA SER A 470 19.23 18.97 -9.44
C SER A 470 19.63 19.70 -10.73
N ASP A 471 20.23 19.00 -11.70
CA ASP A 471 20.60 19.57 -12.99
C ASP A 471 19.38 19.64 -13.92
N THR A 472 19.01 20.87 -14.24
CA THR A 472 17.81 21.30 -14.98
C THR A 472 17.62 20.67 -16.36
N SER A 473 18.63 19.97 -16.92
CA SER A 473 18.59 19.36 -18.26
C SER A 473 17.99 17.95 -18.30
N TYR A 474 17.91 17.22 -17.18
CA TYR A 474 17.40 15.84 -17.13
C TYR A 474 15.96 15.70 -16.60
N ILE A 475 15.38 16.77 -16.05
CA ILE A 475 14.10 16.75 -15.33
C ILE A 475 12.91 16.44 -16.24
N GLN A 476 12.93 16.82 -17.53
CA GLN A 476 11.80 16.56 -18.44
C GLN A 476 11.71 15.11 -18.94
N ASN A 477 12.83 14.38 -19.02
CA ASN A 477 12.86 13.02 -19.55
C ASN A 477 12.53 11.93 -18.51
N SER A 478 12.57 12.24 -17.21
CA SER A 478 12.36 11.27 -16.13
C SER A 478 10.91 11.19 -15.63
N VAL A 479 10.17 12.31 -15.62
CA VAL A 479 8.80 12.38 -15.07
C VAL A 479 7.82 11.48 -15.83
N MET A 480 7.93 11.40 -17.15
CA MET A 480 7.09 10.51 -17.98
C MET A 480 7.52 9.03 -17.91
N LYS A 481 8.81 8.76 -17.68
CA LYS A 481 9.35 7.38 -17.64
C LYS A 481 9.14 6.69 -16.29
N ASN A 482 8.97 7.47 -15.23
CA ASN A 482 8.75 6.96 -13.87
C ASN A 482 7.28 6.72 -13.55
N ARG A 483 6.36 7.05 -14.48
CA ARG A 483 4.91 7.00 -14.30
C ARG A 483 4.29 5.83 -15.02
N GLN A 484 3.34 5.18 -14.36
CA GLN A 484 2.49 4.18 -14.95
C GLN A 484 1.01 4.41 -14.64
N THR A 485 0.18 4.38 -15.69
CA THR A 485 -1.26 4.30 -15.55
C THR A 485 -1.65 2.88 -15.11
N SER A 486 -2.02 2.71 -13.85
CA SER A 486 -2.28 1.40 -13.24
C SER A 486 -3.77 1.12 -13.02
N SER A 487 -4.63 2.14 -13.07
CA SER A 487 -6.08 1.95 -13.03
C SER A 487 -6.85 3.03 -13.80
N SER A 488 -8.10 2.74 -14.15
CA SER A 488 -9.03 3.71 -14.74
C SER A 488 -9.53 4.72 -13.71
N SER A 489 -9.50 4.38 -12.43
CA SER A 489 -9.84 5.25 -11.29
C SER A 489 -8.60 5.63 -10.49
N LYS A 490 -8.72 6.66 -9.64
CA LYS A 490 -7.66 7.13 -8.75
C LYS A 490 -7.11 5.98 -7.88
N LEU A 491 -5.79 5.88 -7.76
CA LEU A 491 -5.16 5.02 -6.77
C LEU A 491 -5.21 5.70 -5.40
N LEU A 492 -5.50 4.96 -4.34
CA LEU A 492 -5.76 5.51 -3.01
C LEU A 492 -4.63 5.22 -2.02
N SER A 493 -4.12 3.99 -2.00
CA SER A 493 -3.06 3.56 -1.08
C SER A 493 -2.05 2.65 -1.76
N VAL A 494 -0.80 2.66 -1.25
CA VAL A 494 0.29 1.81 -1.71
C VAL A 494 1.05 1.22 -0.52
N SER A 495 1.42 -0.06 -0.61
CA SER A 495 2.29 -0.72 0.37
C SER A 495 3.20 -1.75 -0.31
N ASN A 496 4.28 -2.13 0.35
CA ASN A 496 5.12 -3.25 -0.07
C ASN A 496 4.53 -4.55 0.48
N HIS A 497 4.43 -5.61 -0.30
CA HIS A 497 3.94 -6.90 0.19
C HIS A 497 4.79 -8.03 -0.41
N GLY A 498 5.65 -8.64 0.40
CA GLY A 498 6.68 -9.59 -0.09
C GLY A 498 7.60 -8.97 -1.16
N THR A 499 7.81 -9.70 -2.26
CA THR A 499 8.54 -9.24 -3.45
C THR A 499 7.67 -8.39 -4.39
N ARG A 500 6.52 -7.89 -3.94
CA ARG A 500 5.52 -7.18 -4.75
C ARG A 500 5.12 -5.84 -4.12
N ILE A 501 4.43 -5.03 -4.91
CA ILE A 501 3.83 -3.76 -4.50
C ILE A 501 2.32 -3.96 -4.59
N VAL A 502 1.59 -3.63 -3.53
CA VAL A 502 0.12 -3.66 -3.52
C VAL A 502 -0.43 -2.24 -3.62
N VAL A 503 -1.40 -2.03 -4.50
CA VAL A 503 -2.10 -0.75 -4.67
C VAL A 503 -3.60 -0.95 -4.56
N SER A 504 -4.30 0.00 -3.95
CA SER A 504 -5.77 0.09 -3.96
C SER A 504 -6.25 1.16 -4.95
N ASP A 505 -7.37 0.91 -5.62
CA ASP A 505 -8.02 1.88 -6.50
C ASP A 505 -9.42 2.26 -6.04
N GLY A 506 -9.92 3.39 -6.54
CA GLY A 506 -11.27 3.88 -6.28
C GLY A 506 -12.38 3.04 -6.91
N GLY A 507 -12.04 1.96 -7.62
CA GLY A 507 -13.01 0.98 -8.13
C GLY A 507 -13.16 -0.25 -7.23
N GLY A 508 -12.56 -0.24 -6.02
CA GLY A 508 -12.62 -1.34 -5.07
C GLY A 508 -11.65 -2.50 -5.38
N ASN A 509 -10.69 -2.29 -6.30
CA ASN A 509 -9.69 -3.31 -6.64
C ASN A 509 -8.40 -3.11 -5.84
N LEU A 510 -7.85 -4.23 -5.40
CA LEU A 510 -6.47 -4.38 -4.99
C LEU A 510 -5.68 -5.05 -6.12
N LYS A 511 -4.52 -4.48 -6.46
CA LYS A 511 -3.62 -5.04 -7.49
C LYS A 511 -2.24 -5.25 -6.90
N TRP A 512 -1.68 -6.44 -7.11
CA TRP A 512 -0.30 -6.74 -6.78
C TRP A 512 0.53 -6.65 -8.05
N LEU A 513 1.50 -5.76 -8.04
CA LEU A 513 2.43 -5.50 -9.11
C LEU A 513 3.81 -6.03 -8.68
N GLU A 514 4.61 -6.53 -9.61
CA GLU A 514 6.02 -6.78 -9.32
C GLU A 514 6.73 -5.45 -8.93
N ARG A 515 7.95 -5.54 -8.42
CA ARG A 515 8.77 -4.35 -8.08
C ARG A 515 9.22 -3.51 -9.29
N ASP A 516 8.76 -3.83 -10.48
CA ASP A 516 8.85 -2.96 -11.66
C ASP A 516 7.70 -1.93 -11.71
N GLY A 517 6.67 -2.09 -10.85
CA GLY A 517 5.46 -1.29 -10.86
C GLY A 517 4.50 -1.61 -12.01
N PHE A 518 4.90 -2.47 -12.97
CA PHE A 518 4.22 -2.71 -14.24
C PHE A 518 3.57 -4.07 -14.34
N THR A 519 4.31 -5.11 -13.98
CA THR A 519 3.88 -6.48 -14.20
C THR A 519 2.85 -6.86 -13.15
N GLU A 520 1.58 -6.92 -13.56
CA GLU A 520 0.48 -7.34 -12.68
C GLU A 520 0.60 -8.84 -12.39
N THR A 521 0.75 -9.16 -11.11
CA THR A 521 0.78 -10.54 -10.60
C THR A 521 -0.61 -11.02 -10.22
N ARG A 522 -1.40 -10.14 -9.58
CA ARG A 522 -2.74 -10.45 -9.08
C ARG A 522 -3.65 -9.24 -9.04
N ARG A 523 -4.94 -9.54 -9.07
CA ARG A 523 -6.05 -8.61 -8.84
C ARG A 523 -7.08 -9.23 -7.92
N TRP A 524 -7.69 -8.40 -7.08
CA TRP A 524 -8.78 -8.78 -6.21
C TRP A 524 -9.77 -7.64 -6.08
N ASN A 525 -11.07 -7.90 -6.26
CA ASN A 525 -12.12 -6.92 -5.98
C ASN A 525 -12.79 -7.22 -4.63
N ILE A 526 -12.83 -6.22 -3.75
CA ILE A 526 -13.30 -6.40 -2.37
C ILE A 526 -14.81 -6.58 -2.29
N ALA A 527 -15.56 -5.86 -3.14
CA ALA A 527 -17.02 -5.92 -3.11
C ALA A 527 -17.58 -7.27 -3.59
N HIS A 528 -16.85 -7.98 -4.44
CA HIS A 528 -17.36 -9.20 -5.09
C HIS A 528 -16.62 -10.47 -4.67
N GLY A 529 -15.53 -10.36 -3.90
CA GLY A 529 -14.76 -11.50 -3.45
C GLY A 529 -14.26 -12.39 -4.60
N SER A 530 -14.02 -11.82 -5.78
CA SER A 530 -13.69 -12.57 -7.00
C SER A 530 -12.49 -11.99 -7.76
N ILE A 531 -11.79 -12.89 -8.46
CA ILE A 531 -10.62 -12.60 -9.31
C ILE A 531 -11.08 -12.10 -10.69
N GLU A 532 -12.32 -12.37 -11.07
CA GLU A 532 -12.86 -12.14 -12.41
C GLU A 532 -13.76 -10.90 -12.48
N ALA A 533 -13.15 -9.72 -12.44
CA ALA A 533 -13.76 -8.57 -13.11
C ALA A 533 -13.37 -8.66 -14.61
N PRO A 534 -14.28 -9.04 -15.53
CA PRO A 534 -13.94 -9.14 -16.94
C PRO A 534 -13.47 -7.79 -17.47
N ARG A 535 -12.29 -7.78 -18.11
CA ARG A 535 -11.82 -6.63 -18.88
C ARG A 535 -12.76 -6.46 -20.06
N GLY A 536 -13.53 -5.37 -20.10
CA GLY A 536 -14.27 -4.98 -21.30
C GLY A 536 -13.31 -4.76 -22.47
N ILE A 537 -13.78 -5.02 -23.69
CA ILE A 537 -13.00 -5.02 -24.94
C ILE A 537 -12.27 -3.68 -25.19
N PHE A 538 -12.72 -2.57 -24.57
CA PHE A 538 -12.10 -1.24 -24.66
C PHE A 538 -11.36 -0.79 -23.39
N GLY A 539 -11.11 -1.67 -22.42
CA GLY A 539 -10.48 -1.31 -21.15
C GLY A 539 -11.34 -0.43 -20.23
N THR A 540 -12.56 -0.11 -20.65
CA THR A 540 -13.63 0.37 -19.78
C THR A 540 -14.37 -0.82 -19.18
N LEU A 541 -14.76 -0.67 -17.91
CA LEU A 541 -15.67 -1.59 -17.23
C LEU A 541 -16.90 -1.77 -18.12
N GLY A 542 -17.33 -3.02 -18.33
CA GLY A 542 -18.63 -3.26 -18.94
C GLY A 542 -19.70 -2.57 -18.09
N ASP A 543 -20.63 -1.89 -18.77
CA ASP A 543 -21.76 -1.13 -18.23
C ASP A 543 -22.67 -1.95 -17.27
N SER A 544 -22.44 -3.27 -17.18
CA SER A 544 -23.13 -4.19 -16.29
C SER A 544 -22.61 -4.22 -14.84
N TYR A 545 -21.56 -3.44 -14.50
CA TYR A 545 -20.97 -3.40 -13.15
C TYR A 545 -21.38 -2.16 -12.33
N MET A 546 -22.15 -1.24 -12.91
CA MET A 546 -22.60 0.00 -12.26
C MET A 546 -23.94 -0.14 -11.51
N ASP A 547 -24.61 -1.30 -11.59
CA ASP A 547 -25.95 -1.51 -11.01
C ASP A 547 -25.94 -1.98 -9.54
N SER A 548 -24.81 -1.79 -8.84
CA SER A 548 -24.71 -1.95 -7.39
C SER A 548 -23.98 -0.74 -6.82
N GLY A 549 -24.74 0.33 -6.59
CA GLY A 549 -24.26 1.68 -6.21
C GLY A 549 -23.58 1.81 -4.83
N SER A 550 -22.86 0.81 -4.33
CA SER A 550 -22.08 0.90 -3.09
C SER A 550 -21.09 -0.27 -2.99
N GLY A 551 -19.99 -0.21 -3.75
CA GLY A 551 -18.88 -1.16 -3.59
C GLY A 551 -17.88 -0.65 -2.54
N ASP A 552 -17.49 -1.51 -1.59
CA ASP A 552 -16.45 -1.18 -0.61
C ASP A 552 -15.13 -0.83 -1.34
N ILE A 553 -14.56 0.33 -1.01
CA ILE A 553 -13.26 0.79 -1.52
C ILE A 553 -12.23 0.79 -0.39
N VAL A 554 -10.96 0.54 -0.68
CA VAL A 554 -9.90 0.62 0.35
C VAL A 554 -9.15 1.93 0.27
N LEU A 555 -9.34 2.73 1.32
CA LEU A 555 -8.72 4.04 1.48
C LEU A 555 -7.28 3.94 2.00
N LYS A 556 -6.98 2.95 2.86
CA LYS A 556 -5.65 2.74 3.45
C LYS A 556 -5.31 1.27 3.57
N LEU A 557 -4.07 0.94 3.19
CA LEU A 557 -3.42 -0.35 3.36
C LEU A 557 -2.32 -0.22 4.40
N ALA A 558 -2.15 -1.25 5.23
CA ALA A 558 -0.99 -1.35 6.11
C ALA A 558 -0.62 -2.81 6.34
N ASN A 559 0.68 -3.09 6.42
CA ASN A 559 1.19 -4.45 6.62
C ASN A 559 1.15 -4.82 8.09
N THR A 560 0.90 -6.09 8.37
CA THR A 560 0.98 -6.61 9.73
C THR A 560 2.41 -6.90 10.16
N ARG A 561 3.38 -7.05 9.25
CA ARG A 561 4.78 -7.26 9.62
C ARG A 561 5.72 -6.20 9.06
N ASN A 562 6.56 -5.67 9.93
CA ASN A 562 7.57 -4.69 9.62
C ASN A 562 8.95 -5.24 10.05
N GLY A 563 9.50 -6.16 9.26
CA GLY A 563 10.83 -6.73 9.49
C GLY A 563 11.53 -7.15 8.19
N PRO A 564 12.84 -7.45 8.21
CA PRO A 564 13.59 -7.92 7.06
C PRO A 564 13.27 -9.38 6.68
N ASP A 565 12.89 -10.23 7.64
CA ASP A 565 12.48 -11.63 7.42
C ASP A 565 10.96 -11.70 7.21
N LYS A 566 10.52 -11.33 6.01
CA LYS A 566 9.10 -11.27 5.65
C LYS A 566 8.63 -12.62 5.13
N ASN A 567 8.09 -13.45 6.02
CA ASN A 567 7.24 -14.54 5.54
C ASN A 567 5.92 -13.95 5.01
N VAL A 568 5.75 -13.96 3.69
CA VAL A 568 4.64 -13.29 2.99
C VAL A 568 3.28 -13.90 3.35
N ASN A 569 3.24 -15.19 3.65
CA ASN A 569 2.01 -15.87 4.06
C ASN A 569 1.57 -15.51 5.49
N GLU A 570 2.49 -14.98 6.31
CA GLU A 570 2.19 -14.52 7.66
C GLU A 570 2.06 -12.99 7.75
N ASP A 571 2.38 -12.27 6.66
CA ASP A 571 2.21 -10.83 6.50
C ASP A 571 0.84 -10.54 5.87
N ASP A 572 -0.19 -10.62 6.69
CA ASP A 572 -1.55 -10.23 6.29
C ASP A 572 -1.62 -8.72 6.03
N LEU A 573 -2.52 -8.30 5.15
CA LEU A 573 -2.76 -6.89 4.84
C LEU A 573 -3.97 -6.37 5.60
N VAL A 574 -3.81 -5.31 6.39
CA VAL A 574 -4.92 -4.62 7.05
C VAL A 574 -5.50 -3.58 6.08
N LEU A 575 -6.82 -3.65 5.90
CA LEU A 575 -7.59 -2.83 4.98
C LEU A 575 -8.52 -1.90 5.77
N TRP A 576 -8.57 -0.62 5.41
CA TRP A 576 -9.58 0.30 5.93
C TRP A 576 -10.42 0.87 4.78
N THR A 577 -11.75 0.74 4.90
CA THR A 577 -12.70 1.15 3.84
C THR A 577 -13.28 2.55 4.00
N GLY A 578 -13.01 3.21 5.13
CA GLY A 578 -13.72 4.43 5.53
C GLY A 578 -14.79 4.18 6.60
N GLU A 579 -15.26 2.94 6.71
CA GLU A 579 -16.29 2.53 7.69
C GLU A 579 -15.85 1.30 8.49
N LYS A 580 -15.16 0.36 7.84
CA LYS A 580 -14.80 -0.94 8.42
C LYS A 580 -13.30 -1.20 8.29
N ILE A 581 -12.79 -2.08 9.15
CA ILE A 581 -11.44 -2.60 9.05
C ILE A 581 -11.51 -4.10 8.75
N GLY A 582 -10.73 -4.54 7.77
CA GLY A 582 -10.62 -5.93 7.38
C GLY A 582 -9.17 -6.41 7.35
N LEU A 583 -9.00 -7.71 7.39
CA LEU A 583 -7.72 -8.39 7.25
C LEU A 583 -7.76 -9.26 5.99
N LEU A 584 -6.80 -9.07 5.11
CA LEU A 584 -6.66 -9.86 3.89
C LEU A 584 -5.53 -10.88 4.06
N SER A 585 -5.87 -12.14 3.76
CA SER A 585 -4.96 -13.28 3.85
C SER A 585 -5.05 -14.16 2.61
N PHE A 586 -4.02 -14.96 2.35
CA PHE A 586 -3.97 -15.91 1.22
C PHE A 586 -4.44 -17.28 1.68
N SER A 587 -5.74 -17.43 1.84
CA SER A 587 -6.38 -18.67 2.27
C SER A 587 -7.67 -18.93 1.51
N SER A 588 -8.08 -20.20 1.43
CA SER A 588 -9.33 -20.61 0.80
C SER A 588 -10.59 -20.19 1.56
N LYS A 589 -10.47 -19.90 2.86
CA LYS A 589 -11.58 -19.52 3.74
C LYS A 589 -11.15 -18.37 4.64
N PRO A 590 -12.04 -17.38 4.91
CA PRO A 590 -11.74 -16.34 5.88
C PRO A 590 -11.47 -16.97 7.24
N GLY A 591 -10.48 -16.45 7.96
CA GLY A 591 -10.09 -16.96 9.27
C GLY A 591 -11.16 -16.71 10.34
N PHE A 592 -11.98 -15.68 10.14
CA PHE A 592 -13.10 -15.29 11.00
C PHE A 592 -14.09 -14.41 10.22
N SER A 593 -15.34 -14.35 10.68
CA SER A 593 -16.39 -13.42 10.19
C SER A 593 -16.75 -12.44 11.30
N ALA A 594 -17.34 -11.29 10.97
CA ALA A 594 -17.91 -10.37 11.96
C ALA A 594 -18.92 -11.10 12.88
N ASP A 595 -19.69 -12.04 12.33
CA ASP A 595 -20.68 -12.85 13.06
C ASP A 595 -20.05 -13.84 14.04
N SER A 596 -18.76 -14.14 13.90
CA SER A 596 -18.05 -15.04 14.83
C SER A 596 -17.82 -14.41 16.20
N PHE A 597 -17.90 -13.08 16.30
CA PHE A 597 -17.74 -12.34 17.55
C PHE A 597 -19.06 -12.05 18.25
N GLU A 598 -20.19 -12.22 17.55
CA GLU A 598 -21.50 -12.11 18.17
C GLU A 598 -21.70 -13.31 19.09
N ALA A 599 -21.98 -13.05 20.36
CA ALA A 599 -22.16 -14.12 21.33
C ALA A 599 -23.38 -14.96 20.93
N ARG A 600 -23.16 -16.13 20.32
CA ARG A 600 -24.14 -17.24 20.24
C ARG A 600 -24.41 -17.86 21.62
N GLY A 601 -24.13 -17.13 22.69
CA GLY A 601 -24.34 -17.52 24.08
C GLY A 601 -25.83 -17.42 24.40
N GLY A 602 -26.61 -18.36 23.89
CA GLY A 602 -28.06 -18.44 24.11
C GLY A 602 -28.79 -19.32 23.09
N GLN A 603 -28.19 -19.59 21.93
CA GLN A 603 -28.83 -20.42 20.90
C GLN A 603 -28.74 -21.90 21.27
N THR A 604 -29.88 -22.58 21.23
CA THR A 604 -29.97 -24.03 21.36
C THR A 604 -29.27 -24.72 20.17
N PRO A 605 -28.74 -25.95 20.32
CA PRO A 605 -28.09 -26.68 19.23
C PRO A 605 -29.03 -26.95 18.03
N GLU A 606 -30.34 -26.80 18.21
CA GLU A 606 -31.34 -26.91 17.15
C GLU A 606 -31.47 -25.63 16.32
N GLU A 607 -31.41 -24.47 16.95
CA GLU A 607 -31.40 -23.16 16.26
C GLU A 607 -30.15 -23.01 15.39
N LEU A 608 -28.98 -23.45 15.89
CA LEU A 608 -27.74 -23.47 15.11
C LEU A 608 -27.82 -24.37 13.86
N ARG A 609 -28.51 -25.51 13.96
CA ARG A 609 -28.73 -26.41 12.82
C ARG A 609 -29.69 -25.77 11.81
N ARG A 610 -30.73 -25.09 12.29
CA ARG A 610 -31.69 -24.40 11.44
C ARG A 610 -31.04 -23.23 10.70
N GLU A 611 -30.22 -22.45 11.37
CA GLU A 611 -29.50 -21.32 10.77
C GLU A 611 -28.48 -21.80 9.73
N MET A 612 -27.73 -22.88 9.99
CA MET A 612 -26.86 -23.49 8.97
C MET A 612 -27.65 -24.04 7.78
N GLN A 613 -28.84 -24.60 8.00
CA GLN A 613 -29.73 -25.03 6.91
C GLN A 613 -30.26 -23.85 6.12
N GLU A 614 -30.62 -22.74 6.77
CA GLU A 614 -31.06 -21.51 6.12
C GLU A 614 -29.94 -20.86 5.30
N GLN A 615 -28.69 -20.85 5.81
CA GLN A 615 -27.51 -20.36 5.08
C GLN A 615 -27.15 -21.24 3.88
N THR A 616 -27.13 -22.55 4.05
CA THR A 616 -26.87 -23.47 2.92
C THR A 616 -27.98 -23.41 1.88
N TYR A 617 -29.23 -23.22 2.30
CA TYR A 617 -30.36 -22.98 1.42
C TYR A 617 -30.26 -21.64 0.67
N SER A 618 -29.85 -20.55 1.35
CA SER A 618 -29.69 -19.25 0.71
C SER A 618 -28.53 -19.21 -0.28
N GLU A 619 -27.40 -19.86 0.03
CA GLU A 619 -26.26 -20.00 -0.89
C GLU A 619 -26.62 -20.83 -2.13
N THR A 620 -27.33 -21.94 -1.94
CA THR A 620 -27.76 -22.79 -3.06
C THR A 620 -28.81 -22.10 -3.92
N MET A 621 -29.76 -21.38 -3.31
CA MET A 621 -30.74 -20.56 -4.02
C MET A 621 -30.06 -19.41 -4.76
N GLY A 622 -29.08 -18.73 -4.16
CA GLY A 622 -28.29 -17.68 -4.79
C GLY A 622 -27.55 -18.17 -6.03
N ARG A 623 -26.86 -19.33 -5.93
CA ARG A 623 -26.21 -19.97 -7.08
C ARG A 623 -27.19 -20.40 -8.17
N ALA A 624 -28.36 -20.90 -7.79
CA ALA A 624 -29.41 -21.28 -8.75
C ALA A 624 -29.98 -20.06 -9.49
N LEU A 625 -30.22 -18.95 -8.78
CA LEU A 625 -30.66 -17.69 -9.37
C LEU A 625 -29.60 -17.08 -10.29
N GLU A 626 -28.33 -17.15 -9.91
CA GLU A 626 -27.21 -16.69 -10.73
C GLU A 626 -27.05 -17.53 -12.00
N ALA A 627 -27.17 -18.86 -11.89
CA ALA A 627 -27.18 -19.76 -13.04
C ALA A 627 -28.35 -19.45 -14.00
N ASN A 628 -29.57 -19.27 -13.47
CA ASN A 628 -30.74 -18.88 -14.26
C ASN A 628 -30.57 -17.51 -14.91
N ALA A 629 -30.00 -16.53 -14.20
CA ALA A 629 -29.74 -15.21 -14.76
C ALA A 629 -28.69 -15.26 -15.89
N ASN A 630 -27.67 -16.10 -15.75
CA ASN A 630 -26.66 -16.33 -16.78
C ASN A 630 -27.25 -17.05 -18.00
N GLU A 631 -28.16 -18.01 -17.81
CA GLU A 631 -28.86 -18.71 -18.89
C GLU A 631 -29.81 -17.77 -19.66
N VAL A 632 -30.59 -16.94 -18.96
CA VAL A 632 -31.45 -15.94 -19.59
C VAL A 632 -30.64 -14.91 -20.38
N ARG A 633 -29.46 -14.50 -19.88
CA ARG A 633 -28.53 -13.62 -20.61
C ARG A 633 -27.95 -14.31 -21.85
N TRP A 634 -27.59 -15.59 -21.74
CA TRP A 634 -27.10 -16.39 -22.86
C TRP A 634 -28.17 -16.52 -23.97
N LEU A 635 -29.42 -16.79 -23.60
CA LEU A 635 -30.56 -16.84 -24.51
C LEU A 635 -30.86 -15.48 -25.15
N ARG A 636 -30.73 -14.38 -24.39
CA ARG A 636 -30.92 -13.01 -24.90
C ARG A 636 -29.80 -12.60 -25.89
N GLY A 637 -28.58 -13.12 -25.72
CA GLY A 637 -27.46 -12.94 -26.65
C GLY A 637 -27.61 -13.69 -27.98
N LEU A 638 -28.48 -14.71 -28.03
CA LEU A 638 -28.78 -15.52 -29.23
C LEU A 638 -30.01 -15.03 -30.02
N GLY A 639 -30.59 -13.89 -29.66
CA GLY A 639 -31.70 -13.27 -30.40
C GLY A 639 -33.08 -13.91 -30.20
N LEU A 640 -33.23 -14.81 -29.22
CA LEU A 640 -34.53 -15.38 -28.85
C LEU A 640 -35.25 -14.44 -27.86
N ARG A 641 -36.21 -13.66 -28.36
CA ARG A 641 -37.18 -12.96 -27.50
C ARG A 641 -38.20 -13.99 -26.97
N PRO A 642 -38.53 -13.97 -25.67
CA PRO A 642 -39.74 -14.62 -25.20
C PRO A 642 -40.95 -13.87 -25.77
N SER A 643 -41.98 -14.62 -26.18
CA SER A 643 -43.28 -14.10 -26.62
C SER A 643 -44.08 -13.57 -25.44
#